data_AF-A0A7X7QA03-F1
#
_entry.id   AF-A0A7X7QA03-F1
#
_cell.length_a   1.000
_cell.length_b   1.000
_cell.length_c   1.000
_cell.angle_alpha   90.00
_cell.angle_beta   90.00
_cell.angle_gamma   90.00
#
_symmetry.space_group_name_H-M   'P 1'
#
loop_
_entity.id
_entity.type
_entity.pdbx_description
1 polymer ?
#
loop_
_entity_poly.entity_id
_entity_poly.type
_entity_poly.pdbx_seq_one_letter_code
_entity_poly.pdbx_strand_id
1 'polypeptide(L)'
;MEPDSQASTQTGMWGAGQAPVLAVTGCTCEYLVNPLGLDARQPRLSWRLVGGTPGQRQSAYRVLVASDPALLAQERADLWDSGKVASSQTALVAYAGSALASGQRCWWQVCVWDGQDRPSDWSPLAWWEMGLLDPGDWQAQWVTAPERGLKTARVSPLFRREFGLSKPVERARLYVCGQGVYEAYANGARVGDTVLDPLLSVFAQRMYYDTYDVTDLVREGPNALGFWLAPGWFGSTSLRGEQDPEVATGLRLTMDVPDYRCVLIAQLEVQHPDGTRTIVGSDGSWYTTPSPLEAVVDELVYYFAYSGESFDALAMPAGWAEPGFNDGAWQPVQPAPAPTARLEARPMQPNRIVETALPVAVQDLELERSELLKQLLALDASNWITAWGSWASLSGKWEHSIGRVLNSVSGELLGGRLYEFDRHYTGWLELKVNGQPGDEVVAFGLDRHRLSGQPDETVRLRFIHRPFNRAPVVFFGRGEMPRVTSVRALGFQADVPVTGRFACSDPALNRLHDVCNRTWASLLLNGMPLDSWQERFGTALMQTWETSFYALDVAAFYRKWLTDHRDQQRSDGYFPMSGAPIALDYPCPNTAKFAIVHAAWLMYLFYGDRQVLAENYESMRRWLAMAAPQEGAPRTWTPPADHGESESGYGDHGRPTARWYEEHTGDLFETLVAADMFDMGRQVAQALGHDDDARSYAAIYRQLIDKANRPDFFERATADYGSGDQGCQAVAVALDAAPEALRERAGQRLIAKVNEAEGHLATGFIGSFYLLKALTRLGQADVAYEVVANETPPSWAYLVRNGETLFREFWTSGMIPHPGLTSVGHWFYQGLGGIQPDPVRPGFQRTIVRPLAPKALSWAQTEYASIRGLIRSAWRREGNRFVLEVTAPANTTALVVLPGVDARVVSPVSAGCVRPVTMPDGAAAFEMESGTVVFESQMTDAE
;
A
#
# COMPACT_ATOMS: atom_id res chain seq x y z
N MET A 1 -11.57 33.01 25.77
CA MET A 1 -10.61 34.05 25.32
C MET A 1 -10.48 33.88 23.82
N GLU A 2 -11.23 34.69 23.06
CA GLU A 2 -10.93 34.92 21.64
C GLU A 2 -9.57 35.62 21.52
N PRO A 3 -8.91 35.49 20.36
CA PRO A 3 -8.17 36.63 19.83
C PRO A 3 -8.54 36.96 18.38
N ASP A 4 -9.01 38.20 18.28
CA ASP A 4 -9.09 39.18 17.20
C ASP A 4 -8.44 38.88 15.84
N SER A 5 -9.31 39.12 14.85
CA SER A 5 -9.02 39.58 13.50
C SER A 5 -8.39 40.98 13.45
N GLN A 6 -7.40 41.19 12.58
CA GLN A 6 -7.33 42.30 11.60
C GLN A 6 -5.97 42.28 10.89
N ALA A 7 -5.97 41.99 9.59
CA ALA A 7 -4.85 42.28 8.69
C ALA A 7 -5.31 43.31 7.66
N SER A 8 -4.63 44.45 7.65
CA SER A 8 -4.90 45.64 6.85
C SER A 8 -4.64 45.42 5.36
N THR A 9 -5.58 45.84 4.53
CA THR A 9 -5.43 46.01 3.08
C THR A 9 -4.69 47.32 2.77
N GLN A 10 -3.48 47.24 2.22
CA GLN A 10 -2.87 48.33 1.47
C GLN A 10 -2.80 47.96 -0.02
N THR A 11 -3.62 48.64 -0.80
CA THR A 11 -3.64 48.63 -2.27
C THR A 11 -2.52 49.53 -2.80
N GLY A 12 -1.40 48.91 -3.20
CA GLY A 12 -0.35 49.54 -4.01
C GLY A 12 -0.69 49.46 -5.51
N MET A 13 -0.53 50.59 -6.21
CA MET A 13 -0.70 50.75 -7.65
C MET A 13 0.17 49.78 -8.46
N TRP A 14 -0.45 49.11 -9.43
CA TRP A 14 0.16 48.11 -10.30
C TRP A 14 0.98 48.79 -11.42
N GLY A 15 2.29 48.62 -11.38
CA GLY A 15 3.08 48.57 -12.62
C GLY A 15 2.74 47.27 -13.36
N ALA A 16 2.71 47.30 -14.70
CA ALA A 16 2.53 46.11 -15.52
C ALA A 16 3.72 45.15 -15.34
N GLY A 17 3.69 44.33 -14.29
CA GLY A 17 4.63 43.25 -14.05
C GLY A 17 4.39 42.10 -15.02
N GLN A 18 5.47 41.52 -15.56
CA GLN A 18 5.41 40.33 -16.41
C GLN A 18 4.62 39.21 -15.73
N ALA A 19 3.75 38.52 -16.47
CA ALA A 19 3.02 37.37 -15.98
C ALA A 19 4.02 36.32 -15.40
N PRO A 20 3.78 35.78 -14.19
CA PRO A 20 4.69 34.88 -13.51
C PRO A 20 5.04 33.67 -14.37
N VAL A 21 6.33 33.33 -14.42
CA VAL A 21 6.86 32.18 -15.18
C VAL A 21 6.50 30.87 -14.47
N LEU A 22 6.47 29.75 -15.21
CA LEU A 22 6.36 28.41 -14.62
C LEU A 22 7.44 28.20 -13.55
N ALA A 23 7.05 27.60 -12.43
CA ALA A 23 7.97 27.18 -11.37
C ALA A 23 8.00 25.65 -11.26
N VAL A 24 9.19 25.09 -11.07
CA VAL A 24 9.38 23.64 -10.88
C VAL A 24 9.35 23.29 -9.40
N THR A 25 8.59 22.25 -9.04
CA THR A 25 8.49 21.73 -7.67
C THR A 25 8.43 20.20 -7.67
N GLY A 26 8.49 19.58 -6.48
CA GLY A 26 8.18 18.15 -6.31
C GLY A 26 9.04 17.23 -7.19
N CYS A 27 10.34 17.47 -7.25
CA CYS A 27 11.28 16.66 -8.02
C CYS A 27 11.43 15.26 -7.39
N THR A 28 11.27 14.22 -8.21
CA THR A 28 11.42 12.82 -7.79
C THR A 28 12.24 12.02 -8.79
N CYS A 29 12.85 10.94 -8.31
CA CYS A 29 13.61 9.96 -9.08
C CYS A 29 13.05 8.58 -8.78
N GLU A 30 12.59 7.84 -9.80
CA GLU A 30 11.87 6.56 -9.62
C GLU A 30 10.73 6.67 -8.59
N TYR A 31 9.92 7.73 -8.70
CA TYR A 31 8.82 8.11 -7.78
C TYR A 31 9.23 8.58 -6.38
N LEU A 32 10.50 8.43 -6.01
CA LEU A 32 10.98 8.73 -4.66
C LEU A 32 11.62 10.12 -4.58
N VAL A 33 11.46 10.78 -3.44
CA VAL A 33 12.18 12.03 -3.14
C VAL A 33 13.57 11.66 -2.64
N ASN A 34 14.60 12.09 -3.35
CA ASN A 34 15.99 11.90 -2.96
C ASN A 34 16.34 10.45 -2.53
N PRO A 35 16.13 9.44 -3.40
CA PRO A 35 16.34 8.04 -3.02
C PRO A 35 17.81 7.74 -2.77
N LEU A 36 18.07 6.98 -1.70
CA LEU A 36 19.38 6.49 -1.29
C LEU A 36 19.45 4.98 -1.52
N GLY A 37 20.37 4.54 -2.38
CA GLY A 37 20.48 3.13 -2.76
C GLY A 37 19.48 2.77 -3.84
N LEU A 38 19.70 3.25 -5.06
CA LEU A 38 18.88 2.94 -6.23
C LEU A 38 19.69 2.11 -7.24
N ASP A 39 19.11 1.03 -7.76
CA ASP A 39 19.78 0.17 -8.76
C ASP A 39 19.31 0.39 -10.20
N ALA A 40 18.31 1.25 -10.41
CA ALA A 40 17.85 1.61 -11.75
C ALA A 40 18.97 2.33 -12.52
N ARG A 41 19.58 1.66 -13.50
CA ARG A 41 20.72 2.20 -14.28
C ARG A 41 20.37 3.39 -15.18
N GLN A 42 19.09 3.51 -15.54
CA GLN A 42 18.53 4.67 -16.23
C GLN A 42 17.37 5.21 -15.39
N PRO A 43 17.69 5.86 -14.25
CA PRO A 43 16.66 6.34 -13.35
C PRO A 43 15.75 7.37 -14.03
N ARG A 44 14.46 7.33 -13.74
CA ARG A 44 13.47 8.22 -14.35
C ARG A 44 13.14 9.39 -13.45
N LEU A 45 13.30 10.60 -13.98
CA LEU A 45 13.12 11.85 -13.28
C LEU A 45 11.73 12.42 -13.54
N SER A 46 11.08 12.93 -12.50
CA SER A 46 9.78 13.62 -12.61
C SER A 46 9.81 14.93 -11.86
N TRP A 47 9.02 15.89 -12.33
CA TRP A 47 8.84 17.18 -11.70
C TRP A 47 7.41 17.69 -11.91
N ARG A 48 6.93 18.46 -10.93
CA ARG A 48 5.63 19.13 -10.97
C ARG A 48 5.81 20.58 -11.36
N LEU A 49 4.79 21.14 -12.00
CA LEU A 49 4.78 22.53 -12.45
C LEU A 49 3.71 23.32 -11.71
N VAL A 50 4.10 24.47 -11.19
CA VAL A 50 3.20 25.46 -10.61
C VAL A 50 3.19 26.66 -11.55
N GLY A 51 1.99 27.05 -11.98
CA GLY A 51 1.77 28.21 -12.82
C GLY A 51 1.06 29.32 -12.08
N GLY A 52 1.36 30.58 -12.41
CA GLY A 52 0.67 31.74 -11.85
C GLY A 52 -0.41 32.32 -12.78
N THR A 53 -0.60 31.76 -13.97
CA THR A 53 -1.69 32.13 -14.89
C THR A 53 -2.34 30.90 -15.53
N PRO A 54 -3.64 30.95 -15.89
CA PRO A 54 -4.29 29.86 -16.63
C PRO A 54 -3.62 29.57 -17.98
N GLY A 55 -3.71 28.31 -18.44
CA GLY A 55 -3.18 27.88 -19.73
C GLY A 55 -1.67 27.68 -19.82
N GLN A 56 -0.94 27.79 -18.71
CA GLN A 56 0.51 27.60 -18.72
C GLN A 56 0.89 26.13 -18.98
N ARG A 57 1.82 25.95 -19.92
CA ARG A 57 2.32 24.64 -20.37
C ARG A 57 3.81 24.66 -20.58
N GLN A 58 4.43 23.49 -20.46
CA GLN A 58 5.83 23.29 -20.80
C GLN A 58 5.97 23.08 -22.32
N SER A 59 6.89 23.80 -22.95
CA SER A 59 7.29 23.60 -24.33
C SER A 59 8.61 22.84 -24.46
N ALA A 60 9.52 23.02 -23.50
CA ALA A 60 10.80 22.35 -23.43
C ALA A 60 11.30 22.20 -21.99
N TYR A 61 12.30 21.35 -21.78
CA TYR A 61 13.04 21.23 -20.52
C TYR A 61 14.54 21.12 -20.78
N ARG A 62 15.35 21.37 -19.75
CA ARG A 62 16.77 21.02 -19.69
C ARG A 62 17.08 20.48 -18.31
N VAL A 63 17.60 19.25 -18.27
CA VAL A 63 18.05 18.59 -17.05
C VAL A 63 19.57 18.66 -17.01
N LEU A 64 20.09 19.03 -15.84
CA LEU A 64 21.51 18.93 -15.52
C LEU A 64 21.69 17.93 -14.39
N VAL A 65 22.62 16.99 -14.55
CA VAL A 65 23.02 16.00 -13.56
C VAL A 65 24.53 16.06 -13.38
N ALA A 66 24.99 16.21 -12.14
CA ALA A 66 26.40 16.29 -11.82
C ALA A 66 26.78 15.43 -10.61
N SER A 67 28.06 15.05 -10.54
CA SER A 67 28.63 14.36 -9.38
C SER A 67 28.86 15.29 -8.19
N ASP A 68 29.02 16.60 -8.45
CA ASP A 68 29.23 17.66 -7.47
C ASP A 68 28.18 18.77 -7.68
N PRO A 69 27.40 19.16 -6.65
CA PRO A 69 26.40 20.21 -6.77
C PRO A 69 26.99 21.59 -7.12
N ALA A 70 28.29 21.84 -6.84
CA ALA A 70 28.96 23.08 -7.21
C ALA A 70 29.09 23.27 -8.74
N LEU A 71 29.07 22.19 -9.52
CA LEU A 71 29.04 22.25 -10.99
C LEU A 71 27.68 22.78 -11.48
N LEU A 72 26.59 22.36 -10.84
CA LEU A 72 25.23 22.78 -11.19
C LEU A 72 25.00 24.26 -10.93
N ALA A 73 25.60 24.81 -9.87
CA ALA A 73 25.59 26.25 -9.60
C ALA A 73 26.30 27.08 -10.69
N GLN A 74 27.15 26.45 -11.50
CA GLN A 74 27.81 27.04 -12.68
C GLN A 74 27.12 26.66 -14.00
N GLU A 75 25.92 26.05 -13.92
CA GLU A 75 25.18 25.47 -15.05
C GLU A 75 26.00 24.46 -15.87
N ARG A 76 26.86 23.70 -15.20
CA ARG A 76 27.68 22.63 -15.78
C ARG A 76 27.26 21.28 -15.22
N ALA A 77 27.38 20.25 -16.05
CA ALA A 77 27.08 18.87 -15.69
C ALA A 77 28.13 17.94 -16.30
N ASP A 78 28.69 17.06 -15.48
CA ASP A 78 29.65 16.03 -15.89
C ASP A 78 28.99 14.66 -16.13
N LEU A 79 27.81 14.41 -15.57
CA LEU A 79 27.06 13.17 -15.79
C LEU A 79 26.08 13.27 -16.95
N TRP A 80 25.24 14.31 -16.95
CA TRP A 80 24.25 14.52 -18.01
C TRP A 80 23.85 15.99 -18.15
N ASP A 81 23.90 16.50 -19.37
CA ASP A 81 23.20 17.71 -19.78
C ASP A 81 22.29 17.31 -20.94
N SER A 82 20.97 17.40 -20.75
CA SER A 82 20.02 17.05 -21.81
C SER A 82 20.05 18.04 -22.98
N GLY A 83 20.65 19.22 -22.79
CA GLY A 83 20.37 20.40 -23.59
C GLY A 83 18.88 20.79 -23.47
N LYS A 84 18.47 21.77 -24.28
CA LYS A 84 17.05 22.13 -24.39
C LYS A 84 16.32 21.08 -25.24
N VAL A 85 15.51 20.25 -24.59
CA VAL A 85 14.70 19.21 -25.22
C VAL A 85 13.29 19.75 -25.45
N ALA A 86 12.86 19.87 -26.71
CA ALA A 86 11.50 20.26 -27.07
C ALA A 86 10.50 19.13 -26.74
N SER A 87 9.92 19.19 -25.54
CA SER A 87 8.98 18.19 -25.04
C SER A 87 8.13 18.77 -23.90
N SER A 88 6.86 18.34 -23.85
CA SER A 88 5.93 18.62 -22.75
C SER A 88 5.95 17.55 -21.65
N GLN A 89 6.83 16.54 -21.75
CA GLN A 89 6.96 15.51 -20.72
C GLN A 89 7.55 16.10 -19.44
N THR A 90 6.90 15.84 -18.30
CA THR A 90 7.33 16.27 -16.96
C THR A 90 7.50 15.10 -15.99
N ALA A 91 7.08 13.92 -16.39
CA ALA A 91 7.07 12.73 -15.55
C ALA A 91 7.82 11.60 -16.26
N LEU A 92 8.58 10.86 -15.48
CA LEU A 92 9.29 9.65 -15.88
C LEU A 92 10.25 9.86 -17.07
N VAL A 93 10.96 10.99 -17.09
CA VAL A 93 12.00 11.27 -18.07
C VAL A 93 13.24 10.43 -17.73
N ALA A 94 13.55 9.44 -18.56
CA ALA A 94 14.70 8.56 -18.35
C ALA A 94 16.02 9.32 -18.44
N TYR A 95 16.89 9.10 -17.47
CA TYR A 95 18.28 9.55 -17.52
C TYR A 95 18.98 8.99 -18.78
N ALA A 96 19.58 9.89 -19.55
CA ALA A 96 20.25 9.58 -20.81
C ALA A 96 21.72 10.05 -20.84
N GLY A 97 22.34 10.14 -19.66
CA GLY A 97 23.73 10.56 -19.51
C GLY A 97 24.74 9.42 -19.51
N SER A 98 25.90 9.71 -18.95
CA SER A 98 27.00 8.75 -18.77
C SER A 98 26.59 7.58 -17.87
N ALA A 99 27.20 6.41 -18.07
CA ALA A 99 26.95 5.25 -17.22
C ALA A 99 27.22 5.59 -15.74
N LEU A 100 26.26 5.24 -14.88
CA LEU A 100 26.33 5.49 -13.44
C LEU A 100 27.11 4.37 -12.75
N ALA A 101 27.88 4.73 -11.72
CA ALA A 101 28.67 3.81 -10.91
C ALA A 101 28.03 3.54 -9.55
N SER A 102 28.39 2.41 -8.93
CA SER A 102 27.92 2.04 -7.60
C SER A 102 28.32 3.04 -6.53
N GLY A 103 27.40 3.37 -5.62
CA GLY A 103 27.58 4.41 -4.59
C GLY A 103 27.71 5.85 -5.08
N GLN A 104 27.50 6.10 -6.39
CA GLN A 104 27.60 7.44 -6.98
C GLN A 104 26.41 8.31 -6.58
N ARG A 105 26.69 9.41 -5.88
CA ARG A 105 25.72 10.50 -5.65
C ARG A 105 25.57 11.27 -6.95
N CYS A 106 24.33 11.45 -7.39
CA CYS A 106 23.97 12.20 -8.58
C CYS A 106 23.07 13.37 -8.16
N TRP A 107 23.60 14.59 -8.23
CA TRP A 107 22.83 15.81 -8.00
C TRP A 107 22.18 16.23 -9.29
N TRP A 108 20.96 16.75 -9.23
CA TRP A 108 20.28 17.22 -10.42
C TRP A 108 19.37 18.41 -10.16
N GLN A 109 19.13 19.14 -11.24
CA GLN A 109 18.15 20.21 -11.33
C GLN A 109 17.57 20.25 -12.73
N VAL A 110 16.38 20.84 -12.86
CA VAL A 110 15.71 21.01 -14.15
C VAL A 110 15.20 22.43 -14.28
N CYS A 111 15.37 23.02 -15.45
CA CYS A 111 14.67 24.24 -15.87
C CYS A 111 13.74 23.92 -17.04
N VAL A 112 12.65 24.68 -17.15
CA VAL A 112 11.62 24.45 -18.17
C VAL A 112 11.34 25.72 -18.96
N TRP A 113 10.83 25.58 -20.18
CA TRP A 113 10.36 26.70 -20.99
C TRP A 113 8.84 26.67 -21.07
N ASP A 114 8.21 27.84 -20.95
CA ASP A 114 6.77 27.97 -21.13
C ASP A 114 6.36 28.00 -22.62
N GLY A 115 5.05 28.13 -22.88
CA GLY A 115 4.51 28.23 -24.24
C GLY A 115 4.95 29.47 -25.05
N GLN A 116 5.60 30.44 -24.42
CA GLN A 116 6.17 31.65 -25.03
C GLN A 116 7.71 31.59 -25.10
N ASP A 117 8.29 30.41 -24.91
CA ASP A 117 9.72 30.17 -24.90
C ASP A 117 10.50 30.94 -23.83
N ARG A 118 9.85 31.26 -22.70
CA ARG A 118 10.50 31.88 -21.54
C ARG A 118 10.98 30.80 -20.56
N PRO A 119 12.26 30.79 -20.16
CA PRO A 119 12.78 29.83 -19.19
C PRO A 119 12.31 30.13 -17.77
N SER A 120 12.05 29.09 -16.99
CA SER A 120 11.89 29.15 -15.53
C SER A 120 13.23 29.33 -14.83
N ASP A 121 13.18 29.65 -13.53
CA ASP A 121 14.28 29.36 -12.63
C ASP A 121 14.57 27.85 -12.59
N TRP A 122 15.78 27.48 -12.18
CA TRP A 122 16.12 26.09 -11.88
C TRP A 122 15.27 25.56 -10.72
N SER A 123 14.93 24.27 -10.76
CA SER A 123 14.27 23.59 -9.65
C SER A 123 15.11 23.67 -8.37
N PRO A 124 14.50 23.47 -7.18
CA PRO A 124 15.27 23.12 -6.00
C PRO A 124 16.22 21.96 -6.31
N LEU A 125 17.44 22.03 -5.75
CA LEU A 125 18.45 21.01 -5.94
C LEU A 125 17.94 19.67 -5.38
N ALA A 126 17.93 18.64 -6.22
CA ALA A 126 17.53 17.29 -5.87
C ALA A 126 18.70 16.32 -6.11
N TRP A 127 18.58 15.09 -5.63
CA TRP A 127 19.61 14.08 -5.85
C TRP A 127 19.02 12.67 -5.91
N TRP A 128 19.81 11.71 -6.36
CA TRP A 128 19.68 10.30 -6.00
C TRP A 128 21.07 9.75 -5.72
N GLU A 129 21.16 8.60 -5.06
CA GLU A 129 22.43 7.88 -4.93
C GLU A 129 22.27 6.42 -5.32
N MET A 130 23.19 5.95 -6.16
CA MET A 130 23.21 4.57 -6.64
C MET A 130 23.51 3.59 -5.50
N GLY A 131 22.92 2.40 -5.58
CA GLY A 131 23.27 1.25 -4.76
C GLY A 131 24.56 0.56 -5.23
N LEU A 132 24.66 -0.74 -4.95
CA LEU A 132 25.64 -1.67 -5.49
C LEU A 132 25.04 -2.36 -6.72
N LEU A 133 25.43 -1.90 -7.91
CA LEU A 133 24.76 -2.21 -9.18
C LEU A 133 25.08 -3.60 -9.73
N ASP A 134 26.26 -4.11 -9.41
CA ASP A 134 26.76 -5.38 -9.92
C ASP A 134 27.09 -6.33 -8.75
N PRO A 135 26.89 -7.66 -8.88
CA PRO A 135 27.23 -8.61 -7.83
C PRO A 135 28.69 -8.52 -7.36
N GLY A 136 29.61 -8.12 -8.25
CA GLY A 136 31.02 -7.93 -7.93
C GLY A 136 31.35 -6.69 -7.10
N ASP A 137 30.40 -5.77 -6.91
CA ASP A 137 30.57 -4.60 -6.03
C ASP A 137 30.45 -4.98 -4.55
N TRP A 138 29.87 -6.14 -4.27
CA TRP A 138 29.87 -6.76 -2.94
C TRP A 138 31.23 -7.42 -2.69
N GLN A 139 32.00 -6.83 -1.76
CA GLN A 139 33.19 -7.43 -1.17
C GLN A 139 32.85 -8.19 0.12
N ALA A 140 31.69 -7.91 0.70
CA ALA A 140 31.12 -8.69 1.79
C ALA A 140 30.68 -10.09 1.34
N GLN A 141 30.66 -11.01 2.29
CA GLN A 141 30.25 -12.39 2.15
C GLN A 141 29.00 -12.62 2.97
N TRP A 142 28.14 -13.53 2.49
CA TRP A 142 27.03 -14.03 3.29
C TRP A 142 27.58 -14.84 4.48
N VAL A 143 27.12 -14.51 5.69
CA VAL A 143 27.53 -15.15 6.94
C VAL A 143 26.33 -15.58 7.76
N THR A 144 26.49 -16.60 8.60
CA THR A 144 25.44 -17.13 9.47
C THR A 144 26.02 -17.64 10.79
N ALA A 145 25.15 -17.94 11.75
CA ALA A 145 25.54 -18.59 12.99
C ALA A 145 25.81 -20.10 12.81
N PRO A 146 26.73 -20.72 13.58
CA PRO A 146 27.01 -22.16 13.51
C PRO A 146 25.78 -23.09 13.72
N GLU A 147 25.86 -24.32 13.18
CA GLU A 147 24.83 -25.35 12.89
C GLU A 147 23.56 -25.47 13.76
N ARG A 148 23.54 -25.05 15.03
CA ARG A 148 22.30 -25.05 15.85
C ARG A 148 21.31 -23.94 15.47
N GLY A 149 21.73 -22.90 14.75
CA GLY A 149 20.86 -21.84 14.24
C GLY A 149 20.10 -22.19 12.94
N LEU A 150 20.40 -23.34 12.32
CA LEU A 150 19.93 -23.69 10.97
C LEU A 150 18.60 -24.45 10.93
N LYS A 151 18.22 -25.12 12.02
CA LYS A 151 17.08 -26.06 12.03
C LYS A 151 15.91 -25.68 12.93
N THR A 152 16.08 -24.69 13.81
CA THR A 152 15.01 -24.28 14.75
C THR A 152 14.63 -22.82 14.52
N ALA A 153 13.34 -22.58 14.28
CA ALA A 153 12.76 -21.25 14.03
C ALA A 153 12.80 -20.28 15.23
N ARG A 154 13.56 -20.61 16.28
CA ARG A 154 13.51 -19.94 17.59
C ARG A 154 14.73 -19.09 17.92
N VAL A 155 15.85 -19.26 17.21
CA VAL A 155 17.11 -18.58 17.55
C VAL A 155 17.21 -17.24 16.84
N SER A 156 17.25 -16.15 17.61
CA SER A 156 17.55 -14.80 17.14
C SER A 156 19.03 -14.46 17.43
N PRO A 157 19.92 -14.44 16.41
CA PRO A 157 21.34 -14.18 16.63
C PRO A 157 21.69 -12.68 16.67
N LEU A 158 22.72 -12.36 17.45
CA LEU A 158 23.51 -11.13 17.34
C LEU A 158 24.75 -11.41 16.49
N PHE A 159 25.09 -10.51 15.58
CA PHE A 159 26.33 -10.51 14.80
C PHE A 159 27.08 -9.22 15.09
N ARG A 160 28.38 -9.28 15.34
CA ARG A 160 29.19 -8.08 15.56
C ARG A 160 30.56 -8.14 14.90
N ARG A 161 31.10 -6.95 14.64
CA ARG A 161 32.49 -6.74 14.23
C ARG A 161 33.02 -5.43 14.77
N GLU A 162 34.17 -5.48 15.43
CA GLU A 162 34.97 -4.29 15.75
C GLU A 162 36.03 -4.05 14.67
N PHE A 163 36.26 -2.79 14.33
CA PHE A 163 37.23 -2.37 13.31
C PHE A 163 37.79 -0.97 13.61
N GLY A 164 38.96 -0.66 13.06
CA GLY A 164 39.59 0.65 13.19
C GLY A 164 39.60 1.39 11.85
N LEU A 165 39.23 2.67 11.87
CA LEU A 165 39.43 3.59 10.74
C LEU A 165 40.68 4.44 11.02
N SER A 166 41.64 4.44 10.10
CA SER A 166 42.91 5.17 10.24
C SER A 166 42.88 6.61 9.72
N LYS A 167 41.71 7.06 9.23
CA LYS A 167 41.52 8.38 8.61
C LYS A 167 40.14 8.94 9.01
N PRO A 168 39.96 10.28 8.97
CA PRO A 168 38.66 10.92 9.16
C PRO A 168 37.60 10.44 8.16
N VAL A 169 36.34 10.45 8.58
CA VAL A 169 35.18 10.07 7.76
C VAL A 169 34.64 11.33 7.07
N GLU A 170 34.49 11.29 5.74
CA GLU A 170 33.77 12.31 4.97
C GLU A 170 32.33 11.84 4.67
N ARG A 171 32.17 10.58 4.27
CA ARG A 171 30.88 9.97 3.93
C ARG A 171 30.93 8.47 4.26
N ALA A 172 29.88 7.91 4.85
CA ALA A 172 29.79 6.47 5.10
C ALA A 172 28.42 5.90 4.75
N ARG A 173 28.41 4.78 3.99
CA ARG A 173 27.18 4.06 3.60
C ARG A 173 27.23 2.64 4.10
N LEU A 174 26.13 2.19 4.68
CA LEU A 174 25.96 0.81 5.10
C LEU A 174 24.90 0.14 4.22
N TYR A 175 25.30 -0.88 3.48
CA TYR A 175 24.45 -1.75 2.66
C TYR A 175 24.17 -3.04 3.42
N VAL A 176 22.90 -3.42 3.60
CA VAL A 176 22.53 -4.56 4.47
C VAL A 176 21.41 -5.38 3.87
N CYS A 177 21.54 -6.70 3.90
CA CYS A 177 20.43 -7.61 3.75
C CYS A 177 20.51 -8.70 4.82
N GLY A 178 19.55 -8.72 5.74
CA GLY A 178 19.36 -9.77 6.73
C GLY A 178 18.20 -10.68 6.32
N GLN A 179 18.46 -11.95 6.07
CA GLN A 179 17.43 -12.95 5.79
C GLN A 179 16.54 -13.15 7.03
N GLY A 180 15.27 -12.75 6.92
CA GLY A 180 14.33 -12.70 8.04
C GLY A 180 13.90 -11.26 8.28
N VAL A 181 14.17 -10.75 9.47
CA VAL A 181 14.10 -9.33 9.81
C VAL A 181 15.31 -8.94 10.65
N TYR A 182 15.78 -7.70 10.56
CA TYR A 182 16.95 -7.24 11.31
C TYR A 182 16.81 -5.84 11.89
N GLU A 183 17.62 -5.58 12.92
CA GLU A 183 18.03 -4.23 13.34
C GLU A 183 19.54 -4.11 13.20
N ALA A 184 20.02 -2.99 12.67
CA ALA A 184 21.45 -2.68 12.55
C ALA A 184 21.86 -1.62 13.58
N TYR A 185 23.12 -1.69 14.02
CA TYR A 185 23.71 -0.83 15.03
C TYR A 185 25.13 -0.43 14.60
N ALA A 186 25.49 0.82 14.84
CA ALA A 186 26.85 1.35 14.65
C ALA A 186 27.24 2.14 15.91
N ASN A 187 28.33 1.73 16.55
CA ASN A 187 28.83 2.34 17.80
C ASN A 187 27.75 2.47 18.89
N GLY A 188 26.96 1.42 19.08
CA GLY A 188 25.86 1.36 20.06
C GLY A 188 24.56 2.04 19.62
N ALA A 189 24.59 2.92 18.61
CA ALA A 189 23.40 3.59 18.09
C ALA A 189 22.69 2.72 17.05
N ARG A 190 21.35 2.69 17.09
CA ARG A 190 20.53 2.04 16.05
C ARG A 190 20.71 2.77 14.73
N VAL A 191 20.92 2.04 13.65
CA VAL A 191 21.01 2.56 12.29
C VAL A 191 19.61 2.73 11.71
N GLY A 192 19.27 3.95 11.29
CA GLY A 192 17.98 4.26 10.68
C GLY A 192 16.77 4.17 11.64
N ASP A 193 15.60 4.47 11.08
CA ASP A 193 14.31 4.54 11.77
C ASP A 193 13.27 3.55 11.22
N THR A 194 13.71 2.65 10.34
CA THR A 194 12.86 1.67 9.68
C THR A 194 12.49 0.52 10.61
N VAL A 195 11.43 -0.20 10.27
CA VAL A 195 10.94 -1.39 11.00
C VAL A 195 10.68 -2.55 10.05
N LEU A 196 10.88 -3.78 10.53
CA LEU A 196 10.61 -5.02 9.77
C LEU A 196 11.41 -5.15 8.46
N ASP A 197 12.59 -4.54 8.39
CA ASP A 197 13.50 -4.65 7.24
C ASP A 197 14.16 -6.05 7.20
N PRO A 198 14.44 -6.61 6.02
CA PRO A 198 14.24 -6.04 4.68
C PRO A 198 12.83 -6.27 4.12
N LEU A 199 12.55 -5.74 2.91
CA LEU A 199 11.28 -6.00 2.21
C LEU A 199 11.09 -7.49 1.91
N LEU A 200 9.85 -7.96 2.05
CA LEU A 200 9.45 -9.31 1.67
C LEU A 200 9.44 -9.47 0.15
N SER A 201 9.71 -10.67 -0.33
CA SER A 201 9.90 -10.98 -1.76
C SER A 201 9.88 -12.49 -1.99
N VAL A 202 9.99 -12.93 -3.25
CA VAL A 202 10.24 -14.34 -3.58
C VAL A 202 11.71 -14.63 -3.29
N PHE A 203 12.01 -14.91 -2.02
CA PHE A 203 13.36 -14.86 -1.48
C PHE A 203 14.42 -15.58 -2.32
N ALA A 204 14.12 -16.80 -2.79
CA ALA A 204 15.03 -17.58 -3.62
C ALA A 204 15.36 -16.91 -4.97
N GLN A 205 14.45 -16.12 -5.53
CA GLN A 205 14.66 -15.40 -6.78
C GLN A 205 15.21 -13.99 -6.60
N ARG A 206 14.80 -13.33 -5.50
CA ARG A 206 15.12 -11.93 -5.23
C ARG A 206 15.05 -11.67 -3.72
N MET A 207 16.04 -10.95 -3.21
CA MET A 207 15.96 -10.28 -1.91
C MET A 207 16.36 -8.81 -2.08
N TYR A 208 15.76 -7.96 -1.26
CA TYR A 208 16.07 -6.54 -1.25
C TYR A 208 17.08 -6.21 -0.14
N TYR A 209 18.10 -5.40 -0.46
CA TYR A 209 18.99 -4.80 0.53
C TYR A 209 18.63 -3.33 0.77
N ASP A 210 18.98 -2.86 1.96
CA ASP A 210 18.76 -1.50 2.41
C ASP A 210 20.09 -0.73 2.41
N THR A 211 20.00 0.58 2.14
CA THR A 211 21.15 1.49 2.18
C THR A 211 20.90 2.56 3.22
N TYR A 212 21.82 2.70 4.17
CA TYR A 212 21.76 3.72 5.22
C TYR A 212 22.92 4.69 5.10
N ASP A 213 22.63 5.97 5.35
CA ASP A 213 23.67 6.96 5.68
C ASP A 213 24.07 6.77 7.13
N VAL A 214 25.32 6.37 7.36
CA VAL A 214 25.90 6.16 8.69
C VAL A 214 27.09 7.07 8.94
N THR A 215 27.22 8.15 8.16
CA THR A 215 28.35 9.09 8.21
C THR A 215 28.59 9.59 9.64
N ASP A 216 27.52 9.98 10.33
CA ASP A 216 27.60 10.51 11.70
C ASP A 216 27.68 9.43 12.79
N LEU A 217 27.55 8.15 12.42
CA LEU A 217 27.59 7.03 13.36
C LEU A 217 28.96 6.35 13.42
N VAL A 218 29.83 6.58 12.44
CA VAL A 218 31.20 6.05 12.40
C VAL A 218 32.22 7.18 12.50
N ARG A 219 33.43 6.87 13.00
CA ARG A 219 34.45 7.88 13.31
C ARG A 219 35.86 7.37 13.02
N GLU A 220 36.84 8.27 12.95
CA GLU A 220 38.24 7.87 13.02
C GLU A 220 38.53 7.12 14.33
N GLY A 221 39.36 6.08 14.28
CA GLY A 221 39.68 5.22 15.41
C GLY A 221 38.76 3.99 15.54
N PRO A 222 38.55 3.47 16.76
CA PRO A 222 37.75 2.27 17.00
C PRO A 222 36.26 2.48 16.73
N ASN A 223 35.67 1.52 16.03
CA ASN A 223 34.25 1.43 15.71
C ASN A 223 33.74 -0.01 15.85
N ALA A 224 32.44 -0.18 16.08
CA ALA A 224 31.78 -1.47 16.02
C ALA A 224 30.50 -1.40 15.17
N LEU A 225 30.27 -2.46 14.40
CA LEU A 225 28.97 -2.74 13.77
C LEU A 225 28.32 -3.93 14.49
N GLY A 226 27.01 -3.85 14.67
CA GLY A 226 26.19 -4.89 15.28
C GLY A 226 24.90 -5.11 14.50
N PHE A 227 24.45 -6.36 14.37
CA PHE A 227 23.18 -6.73 13.75
C PHE A 227 22.45 -7.71 14.62
N TRP A 228 21.16 -7.47 14.81
CA TRP A 228 20.27 -8.37 15.52
C TRP A 228 19.24 -8.90 14.54
N LEU A 229 19.27 -10.20 14.27
CA LEU A 229 18.37 -10.83 13.31
C LEU A 229 17.33 -11.68 14.03
N ALA A 230 16.15 -11.77 13.44
CA ALA A 230 15.17 -12.81 13.75
C ALA A 230 14.69 -13.50 12.47
N PRO A 231 14.20 -14.75 12.54
CA PRO A 231 13.83 -15.52 11.35
C PRO A 231 12.73 -14.87 10.50
N GLY A 232 11.87 -14.03 11.08
CA GLY A 232 10.74 -13.42 10.38
C GLY A 232 9.91 -14.47 9.62
N TRP A 233 9.56 -14.19 8.36
CA TRP A 233 8.81 -15.12 7.51
C TRP A 233 9.57 -16.42 7.18
N PHE A 234 10.91 -16.43 7.23
CA PHE A 234 11.69 -17.65 7.01
C PHE A 234 11.55 -18.68 8.15
N GLY A 235 11.03 -18.27 9.32
CA GLY A 235 10.82 -19.16 10.46
C GLY A 235 9.68 -20.17 10.29
N SER A 236 8.82 -20.03 9.27
CA SER A 236 7.70 -20.97 9.07
C SER A 236 8.20 -22.31 8.51
N THR A 237 8.35 -23.31 9.39
CA THR A 237 8.90 -24.64 9.08
C THR A 237 7.91 -25.59 8.41
N SER A 238 6.61 -25.31 8.49
CA SER A 238 5.53 -26.19 8.02
C SER A 238 5.16 -26.03 6.53
N LEU A 239 5.78 -25.10 5.80
CA LEU A 239 5.43 -24.79 4.40
C LEU A 239 6.30 -25.48 3.34
N ARG A 240 7.10 -26.49 3.73
CA ARG A 240 7.91 -27.30 2.80
C ARG A 240 7.05 -28.34 2.07
N GLY A 241 6.12 -27.87 1.24
CA GLY A 241 5.39 -28.71 0.28
C GLY A 241 4.56 -29.85 0.87
N GLU A 242 4.32 -29.88 2.18
CA GLU A 242 3.45 -30.87 2.81
C GLU A 242 1.99 -30.43 2.64
N GLN A 243 1.19 -31.30 2.01
CA GLN A 243 -0.26 -31.19 2.04
C GLN A 243 -0.69 -31.44 3.49
N ASP A 244 -1.21 -30.42 4.17
CA ASP A 244 -1.90 -30.64 5.44
C ASP A 244 -3.14 -31.51 5.16
N PRO A 245 -3.21 -32.76 5.65
CA PRO A 245 -4.33 -33.65 5.39
C PRO A 245 -5.65 -33.16 5.98
N GLU A 246 -5.61 -32.23 6.95
CA GLU A 246 -6.81 -31.68 7.59
C GLU A 246 -7.42 -30.50 6.82
N VAL A 247 -6.73 -29.95 5.81
CA VAL A 247 -7.25 -28.85 4.99
C VAL A 247 -7.99 -29.44 3.78
N ALA A 248 -9.21 -29.91 4.02
CA ALA A 248 -10.12 -30.45 3.00
C ALA A 248 -10.62 -29.43 1.95
N THR A 249 -9.95 -28.27 1.79
CA THR A 249 -10.41 -27.13 0.97
C THR A 249 -9.66 -26.96 -0.37
N GLY A 250 -8.70 -27.84 -0.69
CA GLY A 250 -7.89 -27.72 -1.92
C GLY A 250 -6.85 -26.57 -1.89
N LEU A 251 -6.62 -25.97 -0.72
CA LEU A 251 -5.63 -24.92 -0.49
C LEU A 251 -4.21 -25.48 -0.51
N ARG A 252 -3.32 -24.88 -1.31
CA ARG A 252 -1.88 -25.18 -1.28
C ARG A 252 -1.10 -23.94 -0.90
N LEU A 253 -0.22 -24.08 0.08
CA LEU A 253 0.66 -23.03 0.53
C LEU A 253 2.09 -23.45 0.25
N THR A 254 2.79 -22.66 -0.56
CA THR A 254 4.20 -22.93 -0.85
C THR A 254 5.03 -21.69 -0.54
N MET A 255 6.18 -21.93 0.07
CA MET A 255 7.20 -20.92 0.28
C MET A 255 8.55 -21.55 -0.03
N ASP A 256 9.31 -20.91 -0.91
CA ASP A 256 10.67 -21.33 -1.21
C ASP A 256 11.61 -20.80 -0.12
N VAL A 257 11.98 -21.69 0.82
CA VAL A 257 12.80 -21.33 1.98
C VAL A 257 14.16 -22.01 1.84
N PRO A 258 15.26 -21.25 1.70
CA PRO A 258 16.62 -21.80 1.72
C PRO A 258 16.87 -22.66 2.97
N ASP A 259 17.88 -23.54 2.96
CA ASP A 259 18.20 -24.39 4.12
C ASP A 259 18.77 -23.61 5.32
N TYR A 260 19.23 -22.37 5.12
CA TYR A 260 19.80 -21.51 6.15
C TYR A 260 18.77 -20.49 6.64
N ARG A 261 18.86 -20.10 7.93
CA ARG A 261 18.03 -19.06 8.58
C ARG A 261 18.94 -17.97 9.15
N CYS A 262 18.43 -16.73 9.23
CA CYS A 262 19.16 -15.59 9.78
C CYS A 262 20.55 -15.40 9.15
N VAL A 263 20.62 -15.46 7.82
CA VAL A 263 21.84 -15.17 7.06
C VAL A 263 21.97 -13.66 6.86
N LEU A 264 23.18 -13.12 7.02
CA LEU A 264 23.49 -11.70 6.90
C LEU A 264 24.51 -11.47 5.78
N ILE A 265 24.28 -10.43 4.98
CA ILE A 265 25.34 -9.74 4.24
C ILE A 265 25.29 -8.25 4.62
N ALA A 266 26.44 -7.69 4.95
CA ALA A 266 26.57 -6.28 5.31
C ALA A 266 27.89 -5.70 4.79
N GLN A 267 27.82 -4.52 4.16
CA GLN A 267 29.00 -3.82 3.65
C GLN A 267 28.95 -2.35 4.05
N LEU A 268 29.90 -1.93 4.89
CA LEU A 268 30.15 -0.52 5.19
C LEU A 268 31.21 0.01 4.23
N GLU A 269 30.92 1.15 3.61
CA GLU A 269 31.85 1.86 2.74
C GLU A 269 32.06 3.27 3.25
N VAL A 270 33.32 3.59 3.56
CA VAL A 270 33.74 4.87 4.12
C VAL A 270 34.61 5.58 3.10
N GLN A 271 34.22 6.81 2.74
CA GLN A 271 35.06 7.74 1.99
C GLN A 271 35.75 8.70 2.94
N HIS A 272 37.00 8.98 2.61
CA HIS A 272 37.88 9.86 3.38
C HIS A 272 38.13 11.16 2.59
N PRO A 273 38.44 12.28 3.28
CA PRO A 273 38.67 13.58 2.63
C PRO A 273 39.80 13.61 1.59
N ASP A 274 40.68 12.60 1.55
CA ASP A 274 41.74 12.46 0.56
C ASP A 274 41.30 11.69 -0.71
N GLY A 275 40.02 11.35 -0.81
CA GLY A 275 39.43 10.60 -1.92
C GLY A 275 39.61 9.08 -1.83
N THR A 276 40.27 8.56 -0.80
CA THR A 276 40.41 7.11 -0.60
C THR A 276 39.16 6.50 0.05
N ARG A 277 38.97 5.18 -0.12
CA ARG A 277 37.83 4.43 0.42
C ARG A 277 38.31 3.27 1.29
N THR A 278 37.63 3.07 2.42
CA THR A 278 37.76 1.87 3.26
C THR A 278 36.45 1.08 3.18
N ILE A 279 36.54 -0.24 3.02
CA ILE A 279 35.40 -1.15 2.98
C ILE A 279 35.50 -2.14 4.13
N VAL A 280 34.41 -2.32 4.87
CA VAL A 280 34.28 -3.31 5.95
C VAL A 280 33.06 -4.18 5.62
N GLY A 281 33.32 -5.36 5.07
CA GLY A 281 32.29 -6.35 4.73
C GLY A 281 32.10 -7.41 5.82
N SER A 282 30.92 -8.03 5.84
CA SER A 282 30.70 -9.29 6.56
C SER A 282 31.61 -10.38 5.99
N ASP A 283 32.35 -11.08 6.85
CA ASP A 283 33.27 -12.15 6.47
C ASP A 283 33.60 -13.04 7.68
N GLY A 284 34.54 -13.96 7.55
CA GLY A 284 34.97 -14.86 8.63
C GLY A 284 35.62 -14.18 9.85
N SER A 285 35.81 -12.86 9.84
CA SER A 285 36.33 -12.10 10.98
C SER A 285 35.24 -11.62 11.96
N TRP A 286 33.97 -11.91 11.65
CA TRP A 286 32.82 -11.55 12.47
C TRP A 286 32.52 -12.59 13.54
N TYR A 287 31.85 -12.14 14.60
CA TYR A 287 31.45 -12.97 15.73
C TYR A 287 29.94 -12.95 15.92
N THR A 288 29.40 -14.02 16.50
CA THR A 288 27.99 -14.20 16.75
C THR A 288 27.70 -14.92 18.07
N THR A 289 26.56 -14.62 18.65
CA THR A 289 25.97 -15.30 19.81
C THR A 289 24.46 -15.29 19.67
N PRO A 290 23.72 -16.26 20.24
CA PRO A 290 22.29 -16.10 20.45
C PRO A 290 22.01 -14.84 21.28
N SER A 291 20.99 -14.07 20.89
CA SER A 291 20.39 -13.04 21.71
C SER A 291 19.46 -13.70 22.76
N PRO A 292 19.09 -12.98 23.84
CA PRO A 292 18.09 -13.46 24.79
C PRO A 292 16.64 -13.23 24.32
N LEU A 293 16.44 -13.04 23.01
CA LEU A 293 15.12 -12.99 22.39
C LEU A 293 14.79 -14.35 21.79
N GLU A 294 13.68 -14.91 22.25
CA GLU A 294 13.10 -16.13 21.73
C GLU A 294 11.79 -15.78 21.04
N ALA A 295 11.67 -16.19 19.78
CA ALA A 295 10.41 -16.10 19.08
C ALA A 295 9.45 -17.15 19.68
N VAL A 296 8.33 -16.70 20.22
CA VAL A 296 7.22 -17.54 20.69
C VAL A 296 6.40 -17.92 19.46
N VAL A 297 7.00 -18.74 18.60
CA VAL A 297 6.35 -19.34 17.42
C VAL A 297 5.89 -20.73 17.83
N ASP A 298 4.64 -21.07 17.52
CA ASP A 298 4.21 -22.47 17.53
C ASP A 298 4.49 -23.05 16.15
N GLU A 299 5.15 -24.20 16.10
CA GLU A 299 5.88 -24.77 14.93
C GLU A 299 4.97 -25.16 13.75
N LEU A 300 3.68 -24.83 13.83
CA LEU A 300 2.62 -25.27 12.91
C LEU A 300 1.65 -24.17 12.47
N VAL A 301 1.88 -22.89 12.75
CA VAL A 301 0.78 -21.93 12.64
C VAL A 301 0.87 -21.06 11.40
N TYR A 302 0.04 -21.46 10.44
CA TYR A 302 -0.47 -20.79 9.24
C TYR A 302 -0.91 -19.30 9.39
N TYR A 303 -0.70 -18.67 10.54
CA TYR A 303 -1.21 -17.34 10.88
C TYR A 303 -0.25 -16.65 11.86
N PHE A 304 0.59 -15.76 11.35
CA PHE A 304 1.53 -14.95 12.15
C PHE A 304 0.84 -14.13 13.27
N ALA A 305 -0.49 -13.98 13.21
CA ALA A 305 -1.33 -13.42 14.27
C ALA A 305 -1.07 -14.03 15.66
N TYR A 306 -0.64 -15.30 15.71
CA TYR A 306 -0.56 -16.05 16.95
C TYR A 306 0.85 -16.23 17.54
N SER A 307 1.85 -15.57 16.95
CA SER A 307 3.23 -15.59 17.45
C SER A 307 3.50 -14.40 18.37
N GLY A 308 4.41 -14.54 19.34
CA GLY A 308 4.87 -13.45 20.22
C GLY A 308 6.38 -13.45 20.40
N GLU A 309 6.87 -12.58 21.27
CA GLU A 309 8.30 -12.53 21.63
C GLU A 309 8.48 -12.69 23.13
N SER A 310 9.48 -13.49 23.51
CA SER A 310 9.96 -13.57 24.89
C SER A 310 11.37 -13.01 24.93
N PHE A 311 11.57 -11.91 25.65
CA PHE A 311 12.85 -11.23 25.75
C PHE A 311 13.33 -11.19 27.20
N ASP A 312 14.55 -11.67 27.46
CA ASP A 312 15.22 -11.52 28.74
C ASP A 312 16.26 -10.38 28.67
N ALA A 313 15.86 -9.19 29.13
CA ALA A 313 16.73 -8.02 29.11
C ALA A 313 17.93 -8.16 30.07
N LEU A 314 17.81 -8.96 31.13
CA LEU A 314 18.89 -9.22 32.08
C LEU A 314 20.02 -10.02 31.43
N ALA A 315 19.69 -10.87 30.47
CA ALA A 315 20.64 -11.69 29.72
C ALA A 315 21.23 -10.97 28.49
N MET A 316 20.79 -9.75 28.17
CA MET A 316 21.29 -8.99 27.03
C MET A 316 22.71 -8.50 27.30
N PRO A 317 23.71 -8.80 26.46
CA PRO A 317 25.07 -8.33 26.69
C PRO A 317 25.14 -6.80 26.56
N ALA A 318 25.37 -6.11 27.68
CA ALA A 318 25.44 -4.65 27.70
C ALA A 318 26.59 -4.13 26.83
N GLY A 319 26.33 -3.12 26.01
CA GLY A 319 27.33 -2.50 25.12
C GLY A 319 27.82 -3.40 23.99
N TRP A 320 27.15 -4.50 23.66
CA TRP A 320 27.62 -5.47 22.64
C TRP A 320 27.93 -4.87 21.26
N ALA A 321 27.23 -3.80 20.88
CA ALA A 321 27.39 -3.09 19.61
C ALA A 321 28.34 -1.86 19.71
N GLU A 322 29.02 -1.69 20.84
CA GLU A 322 30.01 -0.62 21.07
C GLU A 322 31.44 -1.13 20.83
N PRO A 323 32.38 -0.26 20.42
CA PRO A 323 33.81 -0.60 20.37
C PRO A 323 34.35 -0.86 21.79
N GLY A 324 35.29 -1.81 21.92
CA GLY A 324 35.89 -2.18 23.20
C GLY A 324 35.09 -3.21 24.01
N PHE A 325 33.97 -3.71 23.49
CA PHE A 325 33.23 -4.83 24.08
C PHE A 325 34.04 -6.14 23.99
N ASN A 326 34.09 -6.91 25.09
CA ASN A 326 34.78 -8.19 25.14
C ASN A 326 33.90 -9.32 24.57
N ASP A 327 34.12 -9.66 23.30
CA ASP A 327 33.43 -10.76 22.59
C ASP A 327 34.20 -12.08 22.59
N GLY A 328 35.21 -12.26 23.46
CA GLY A 328 36.02 -13.48 23.50
C GLY A 328 35.25 -14.78 23.80
N ALA A 329 34.01 -14.68 24.29
CA ALA A 329 33.11 -15.81 24.49
C ALA A 329 32.14 -16.06 23.31
N TRP A 330 32.11 -15.16 22.32
CA TRP A 330 31.27 -15.29 21.13
C TRP A 330 31.91 -16.26 20.14
N GLN A 331 31.08 -16.86 19.30
CA GLN A 331 31.53 -17.82 18.30
C GLN A 331 31.86 -17.09 17.00
N PRO A 332 32.87 -17.52 16.24
CA PRO A 332 33.07 -17.00 14.89
C PRO A 332 31.87 -17.36 14.01
N VAL A 333 31.50 -16.45 13.10
CA VAL A 333 30.46 -16.75 12.09
C VAL A 333 30.93 -17.84 11.12
N GLN A 334 29.98 -18.44 10.40
CA GLN A 334 30.25 -19.36 9.30
C GLN A 334 29.88 -18.71 7.97
N PRO A 335 30.62 -18.97 6.87
CA PRO A 335 30.17 -18.63 5.53
C PRO A 335 28.83 -19.31 5.21
N ALA A 336 27.96 -18.62 4.50
CA ALA A 336 26.68 -19.15 4.05
C ALA A 336 26.56 -19.03 2.51
N PRO A 337 25.85 -19.95 1.85
CA PRO A 337 25.48 -19.73 0.44
C PRO A 337 24.53 -18.53 0.34
N ALA A 338 24.55 -17.86 -0.82
CA ALA A 338 23.57 -16.81 -1.10
C ALA A 338 22.14 -17.38 -1.04
N PRO A 339 21.23 -16.83 -0.21
CA PRO A 339 19.87 -17.31 -0.09
C PRO A 339 18.97 -16.90 -1.28
N THR A 340 19.51 -16.18 -2.26
CA THR A 340 18.78 -15.58 -3.36
C THR A 340 19.60 -15.57 -4.66
N ALA A 341 18.91 -15.60 -5.80
CA ALA A 341 19.52 -15.43 -7.12
C ALA A 341 19.85 -13.96 -7.43
N ARG A 342 19.09 -12.99 -6.88
CA ARG A 342 19.28 -11.55 -7.12
C ARG A 342 19.21 -10.78 -5.81
N LEU A 343 20.26 -9.99 -5.55
CA LEU A 343 20.29 -9.04 -4.45
C LEU A 343 20.18 -7.64 -5.05
N GLU A 344 19.08 -6.93 -4.77
CA GLU A 344 18.77 -5.64 -5.38
C GLU A 344 18.40 -4.60 -4.32
N ALA A 345 18.61 -3.33 -4.61
CA ALA A 345 18.25 -2.27 -3.68
C ALA A 345 16.74 -2.19 -3.51
N ARG A 346 16.30 -1.81 -2.31
CA ARG A 346 14.91 -1.45 -2.03
C ARG A 346 14.38 -0.44 -3.08
N PRO A 347 13.33 -0.78 -3.87
CA PRO A 347 12.82 0.09 -4.93
C PRO A 347 11.65 0.99 -4.48
N MET A 348 11.35 1.07 -3.18
CA MET A 348 10.19 1.78 -2.62
C MET A 348 10.48 2.36 -1.23
N GLN A 349 9.52 3.07 -0.65
CA GLN A 349 9.62 3.61 0.71
C GLN A 349 9.77 2.49 1.75
N PRO A 350 10.50 2.73 2.86
CA PRO A 350 10.59 1.79 3.97
C PRO A 350 9.27 1.67 4.75
N ASN A 351 9.14 0.64 5.58
CA ASN A 351 8.16 0.70 6.67
C ASN A 351 8.70 1.56 7.81
N ARG A 352 7.82 2.36 8.43
CA ARG A 352 8.15 3.21 9.57
C ARG A 352 7.04 3.22 10.61
N ILE A 353 7.39 3.73 11.79
CA ILE A 353 6.42 4.20 12.77
C ILE A 353 5.86 5.54 12.26
N VAL A 354 4.63 5.52 11.78
CA VAL A 354 3.95 6.68 11.17
C VAL A 354 2.95 7.33 12.12
N GLU A 355 2.51 6.59 13.15
CA GLU A 355 1.52 7.01 14.11
C GLU A 355 1.99 6.67 15.52
N THR A 356 1.73 7.58 16.46
CA THR A 356 1.96 7.33 17.89
C THR A 356 0.76 7.84 18.66
N ALA A 357 0.20 7.00 19.53
CA ALA A 357 -0.99 7.33 20.31
C ALA A 357 -0.85 6.97 21.78
N LEU A 358 -1.50 7.76 22.63
CA LEU A 358 -1.63 7.49 24.07
C LEU A 358 -2.95 6.74 24.32
N PRO A 359 -3.04 5.93 25.39
CA PRO A 359 -4.31 5.31 25.75
C PRO A 359 -5.35 6.37 26.14
N VAL A 360 -6.59 6.16 25.70
CA VAL A 360 -7.76 6.98 26.07
C VAL A 360 -8.36 6.54 27.40
N ALA A 361 -8.12 5.29 27.81
CA ALA A 361 -8.53 4.77 29.11
C ALA A 361 -7.52 3.74 29.64
N VAL A 362 -7.42 3.67 30.98
CA VAL A 362 -6.62 2.67 31.69
C VAL A 362 -7.49 2.10 32.81
N GLN A 363 -7.57 0.78 32.87
CA GLN A 363 -8.35 0.05 33.87
C GLN A 363 -7.42 -0.94 34.58
N ASP A 364 -7.42 -0.96 35.90
CA ASP A 364 -6.77 -2.05 36.64
C ASP A 364 -7.60 -3.33 36.47
N LEU A 365 -6.93 -4.47 36.27
CA LEU A 365 -7.57 -5.75 36.04
C LEU A 365 -7.63 -6.55 37.36
N GLU A 366 -8.83 -6.98 37.74
CA GLU A 366 -9.04 -7.93 38.82
C GLU A 366 -8.76 -9.35 38.31
N LEU A 367 -7.51 -9.79 38.46
CA LEU A 367 -7.02 -11.04 37.89
C LEU A 367 -6.74 -12.08 38.98
N GLU A 368 -7.21 -13.29 38.74
CA GLU A 368 -6.91 -14.46 39.55
C GLU A 368 -6.02 -15.40 38.75
N ARG A 369 -4.89 -15.82 39.31
CA ARG A 369 -3.89 -16.60 38.55
C ARG A 369 -4.47 -17.89 37.96
N SER A 370 -5.42 -18.54 38.65
CA SER A 370 -6.07 -19.76 38.17
C SER A 370 -7.01 -19.54 36.97
N GLU A 371 -7.50 -18.32 36.78
CA GLU A 371 -8.44 -17.95 35.72
C GLU A 371 -7.82 -17.00 34.68
N LEU A 372 -6.56 -16.62 34.88
CA LEU A 372 -5.85 -15.62 34.08
C LEU A 372 -5.88 -15.92 32.58
N LEU A 373 -5.70 -17.19 32.19
CA LEU A 373 -5.77 -17.62 30.79
C LEU A 373 -7.15 -17.30 30.19
N LYS A 374 -8.24 -17.66 30.88
CA LYS A 374 -9.60 -17.39 30.41
C LYS A 374 -9.89 -15.90 30.35
N GLN A 375 -9.42 -15.15 31.34
CA GLN A 375 -9.60 -13.69 31.40
C GLN A 375 -8.86 -12.99 30.24
N LEU A 376 -7.62 -13.38 29.95
CA LEU A 376 -6.85 -12.83 28.83
C LEU A 376 -7.46 -13.22 27.48
N LEU A 377 -7.84 -14.49 27.28
CA LEU A 377 -8.51 -14.94 26.06
C LEU A 377 -9.80 -14.14 25.79
N ALA A 378 -10.58 -13.82 26.83
CA ALA A 378 -11.79 -13.01 26.69
C ALA A 378 -11.50 -11.55 26.31
N LEU A 379 -10.44 -10.96 26.86
CA LEU A 379 -10.03 -9.58 26.55
C LEU A 379 -9.46 -9.47 25.13
N ASP A 380 -8.71 -10.47 24.70
CA ASP A 380 -8.05 -10.47 23.40
C ASP A 380 -8.98 -10.94 22.27
N ALA A 381 -9.99 -11.79 22.51
CA ALA A 381 -11.04 -12.07 21.51
C ALA A 381 -11.70 -10.79 20.93
N SER A 382 -11.66 -9.67 21.65
CA SER A 382 -12.13 -8.35 21.15
C SER A 382 -11.19 -7.68 20.12
N ASN A 383 -9.90 -8.04 20.08
CA ASN A 383 -8.90 -7.59 19.10
C ASN A 383 -8.72 -8.58 17.92
N TRP A 384 -8.96 -9.88 18.14
CA TRP A 384 -8.61 -10.97 17.20
C TRP A 384 -9.77 -11.60 16.41
N ILE A 385 -10.98 -11.01 16.45
CA ILE A 385 -12.12 -11.29 15.54
C ILE A 385 -13.12 -12.38 16.01
N THR A 386 -14.42 -12.13 15.80
CA THR A 386 -15.44 -13.14 15.51
C THR A 386 -15.54 -13.35 13.99
N ALA A 387 -14.92 -14.40 13.45
CA ALA A 387 -14.98 -14.77 12.03
C ALA A 387 -14.94 -16.28 11.88
N TRP A 388 -15.85 -16.78 11.07
CA TRP A 388 -16.03 -18.19 10.68
C TRP A 388 -16.20 -19.16 11.87
N GLY A 389 -17.46 -19.50 12.15
CA GLY A 389 -17.85 -20.48 13.17
C GLY A 389 -17.33 -21.92 12.96
N SER A 390 -16.48 -22.17 11.95
CA SER A 390 -15.85 -23.46 11.69
C SER A 390 -14.39 -23.58 12.16
N TRP A 391 -13.80 -22.56 12.78
CA TRP A 391 -12.38 -22.57 13.19
C TRP A 391 -12.15 -22.83 14.69
N ALA A 392 -12.99 -23.67 15.31
CA ALA A 392 -12.86 -24.09 16.70
C ALA A 392 -11.51 -24.78 17.05
N SER A 393 -10.70 -25.15 16.05
CA SER A 393 -9.35 -25.71 16.23
C SER A 393 -8.27 -24.65 16.49
N LEU A 394 -8.45 -23.39 16.07
CA LEU A 394 -7.47 -22.32 16.30
C LEU A 394 -7.57 -21.71 17.69
N SER A 395 -8.77 -21.61 18.27
CA SER A 395 -8.94 -21.15 19.65
C SER A 395 -8.14 -22.02 20.63
N GLY A 396 -8.08 -23.33 20.39
CA GLY A 396 -7.25 -24.26 21.16
C GLY A 396 -5.73 -24.02 21.01
N LYS A 397 -5.24 -23.66 19.81
CA LYS A 397 -3.82 -23.31 19.59
C LYS A 397 -3.43 -21.99 20.24
N TRP A 398 -4.35 -21.03 20.22
CA TRP A 398 -4.17 -19.73 20.90
C TRP A 398 -4.11 -19.88 22.41
N GLU A 399 -5.09 -20.60 22.97
CA GLU A 399 -5.13 -20.99 24.38
C GLU A 399 -3.85 -21.72 24.80
N HIS A 400 -3.37 -22.66 23.97
CA HIS A 400 -2.12 -23.37 24.20
C HIS A 400 -0.91 -22.42 24.27
N SER A 401 -0.81 -21.46 23.36
CA SER A 401 0.31 -20.52 23.27
C SER A 401 0.37 -19.56 24.46
N ILE A 402 -0.76 -18.95 24.82
CA ILE A 402 -0.85 -18.09 26.02
C ILE A 402 -0.59 -18.94 27.27
N GLY A 403 -1.20 -20.12 27.37
CA GLY A 403 -0.98 -21.05 28.48
C GLY A 403 0.49 -21.41 28.66
N ARG A 404 1.22 -21.67 27.57
CA ARG A 404 2.66 -21.94 27.59
C ARG A 404 3.46 -20.75 28.14
N VAL A 405 3.17 -19.52 27.70
CA VAL A 405 3.86 -18.32 28.19
C VAL A 405 3.57 -18.10 29.67
N LEU A 406 2.30 -18.16 30.08
CA LEU A 406 1.90 -17.99 31.48
C LEU A 406 2.43 -19.09 32.41
N ASN A 407 2.65 -20.31 31.90
CA ASN A 407 3.29 -21.39 32.66
C ASN A 407 4.82 -21.22 32.74
N SER A 408 5.42 -20.44 31.84
CA SER A 408 6.87 -20.18 31.80
C SER A 408 7.31 -18.98 32.64
N VAL A 409 6.37 -18.12 33.04
CA VAL A 409 6.69 -16.98 33.90
C VAL A 409 7.04 -17.42 35.31
N SER A 410 7.99 -16.73 35.92
CA SER A 410 8.43 -16.98 37.30
C SER A 410 7.91 -15.90 38.24
N GLY A 411 7.62 -16.25 39.48
CA GLY A 411 7.10 -15.30 40.47
C GLY A 411 5.57 -15.32 40.59
N GLU A 412 5.05 -14.46 41.47
CA GLU A 412 3.62 -14.31 41.77
C GLU A 412 2.99 -13.29 40.82
N LEU A 413 1.67 -13.41 40.57
CA LEU A 413 0.91 -12.41 39.83
C LEU A 413 0.77 -11.17 40.72
N LEU A 414 1.34 -10.04 40.29
CA LEU A 414 1.36 -8.80 41.07
C LEU A 414 0.18 -7.87 40.73
N GLY A 415 -0.40 -8.04 39.55
CA GLY A 415 -1.53 -7.26 39.05
C GLY A 415 -1.56 -7.18 37.53
N GLY A 416 -2.54 -6.45 37.00
CA GLY A 416 -2.66 -6.21 35.57
C GLY A 416 -3.39 -4.92 35.25
N ARG A 417 -3.21 -4.44 34.02
CA ARG A 417 -3.85 -3.25 33.47
C ARG A 417 -4.34 -3.50 32.06
N LEU A 418 -5.47 -2.90 31.72
CA LEU A 418 -5.97 -2.82 30.37
C LEU A 418 -5.82 -1.38 29.87
N TYR A 419 -5.08 -1.21 28.78
CA TYR A 419 -4.93 0.05 28.08
C TYR A 419 -5.85 0.07 26.87
N GLU A 420 -6.74 1.06 26.76
CA GLU A 420 -7.64 1.21 25.61
C GLU A 420 -7.21 2.42 24.79
N PHE A 421 -7.26 2.30 23.46
CA PHE A 421 -6.89 3.33 22.51
C PHE A 421 -8.11 3.80 21.71
N ASP A 422 -8.00 4.98 21.09
CA ASP A 422 -9.07 5.63 20.32
C ASP A 422 -9.50 4.85 19.07
N ARG A 423 -8.63 3.95 18.59
CA ARG A 423 -8.84 3.14 17.38
C ARG A 423 -7.92 1.92 17.36
N HIS A 424 -8.06 1.12 16.31
CA HIS A 424 -7.19 0.00 16.03
C HIS A 424 -5.86 0.47 15.41
N TYR A 425 -4.77 -0.14 15.88
CA TYR A 425 -3.40 0.05 15.42
C TYR A 425 -2.79 -1.30 15.05
N THR A 426 -1.83 -1.28 14.12
CA THR A 426 -0.91 -2.39 13.88
C THR A 426 0.50 -1.95 14.16
N GLY A 427 1.22 -2.68 15.02
CA GLY A 427 2.58 -2.31 15.38
C GLY A 427 2.94 -2.76 16.78
N TRP A 428 3.56 -1.86 17.56
CA TRP A 428 4.04 -2.16 18.90
C TRP A 428 3.27 -1.40 19.98
N LEU A 429 3.01 -2.08 21.09
CA LEU A 429 2.80 -1.44 22.38
C LEU A 429 4.17 -1.15 22.99
N GLU A 430 4.44 0.11 23.31
CA GLU A 430 5.63 0.53 24.05
C GLU A 430 5.26 0.96 25.45
N LEU A 431 5.91 0.36 26.44
CA LEU A 431 5.82 0.73 27.85
C LEU A 431 7.18 1.23 28.33
N LYS A 432 7.16 2.26 29.18
CA LYS A 432 8.29 2.62 30.04
C LYS A 432 8.00 2.12 31.44
N VAL A 433 8.87 1.28 31.99
CA VAL A 433 8.62 0.54 33.23
C VAL A 433 9.79 0.67 34.19
N ASN A 434 9.47 0.89 35.46
CA ASN A 434 10.41 0.79 36.58
C ASN A 434 10.01 -0.43 37.43
N GLY A 435 10.82 -1.48 37.43
CA GLY A 435 10.61 -2.71 38.19
C GLY A 435 11.94 -3.27 38.72
N GLN A 436 11.87 -4.34 39.51
CA GLN A 436 13.05 -5.03 40.00
C GLN A 436 13.68 -5.90 38.90
N PRO A 437 14.99 -6.15 38.94
CA PRO A 437 15.63 -7.11 38.05
C PRO A 437 14.93 -8.48 38.14
N GLY A 438 14.52 -9.01 37.00
CA GLY A 438 13.85 -10.30 36.89
C GLY A 438 12.32 -10.27 37.03
N ASP A 439 11.72 -9.12 37.34
CA ASP A 439 10.27 -8.92 37.19
C ASP A 439 9.87 -9.09 35.72
N GLU A 440 8.65 -9.56 35.47
CA GLU A 440 8.19 -9.87 34.12
C GLU A 440 6.93 -9.09 33.76
N VAL A 441 6.95 -8.51 32.56
CA VAL A 441 5.81 -7.84 31.94
C VAL A 441 5.33 -8.72 30.81
N VAL A 442 4.05 -9.11 30.83
CA VAL A 442 3.43 -9.89 29.75
C VAL A 442 2.30 -9.09 29.13
N ALA A 443 2.46 -8.66 27.88
CA ALA A 443 1.42 -8.00 27.10
C ALA A 443 0.70 -9.02 26.19
N PHE A 444 -0.61 -8.85 26.03
CA PHE A 444 -1.46 -9.73 25.19
C PHE A 444 -1.37 -11.23 25.52
N GLY A 445 -0.90 -11.58 26.72
CA GLY A 445 -0.67 -12.97 27.14
C GLY A 445 0.53 -13.67 26.48
N LEU A 446 1.27 -13.02 25.58
CA LEU A 446 2.29 -13.66 24.75
C LEU A 446 3.62 -12.93 24.70
N ASP A 447 3.57 -11.60 24.77
CA ASP A 447 4.75 -10.77 24.62
C ASP A 447 5.35 -10.59 26.00
N ARG A 448 6.36 -11.42 26.29
CA ARG A 448 7.02 -11.47 27.59
C ARG A 448 8.31 -10.66 27.53
N HIS A 449 8.47 -9.78 28.52
CA HIS A 449 9.71 -9.05 28.74
C HIS A 449 10.12 -9.21 30.19
N ARG A 450 11.30 -9.79 30.43
CA ARG A 450 11.90 -9.88 31.76
C ARG A 450 12.86 -8.72 31.97
N LEU A 451 12.57 -7.90 32.98
CA LEU A 451 13.23 -6.63 33.22
C LEU A 451 14.67 -6.82 33.69
N SER A 452 15.56 -5.96 33.20
CA SER A 452 16.91 -5.81 33.72
C SER A 452 16.96 -5.01 35.03
N GLY A 453 15.91 -4.23 35.31
CA GLY A 453 15.80 -3.33 36.46
C GLY A 453 16.37 -1.94 36.22
N GLN A 454 16.64 -1.58 34.96
CA GLN A 454 17.06 -0.23 34.60
C GLN A 454 15.92 0.77 34.78
N PRO A 455 16.20 2.03 35.18
CA PRO A 455 15.18 3.07 35.23
C PRO A 455 14.57 3.34 33.85
N ASP A 456 13.25 3.51 33.81
CA ASP A 456 12.45 3.74 32.59
C ASP A 456 12.82 2.80 31.45
N GLU A 457 12.93 1.50 31.79
CA GLU A 457 13.21 0.44 30.84
C GLU A 457 12.10 0.37 29.78
N THR A 458 12.49 0.31 28.50
CA THR A 458 11.55 0.14 27.39
C THR A 458 11.16 -1.33 27.28
N VAL A 459 9.87 -1.60 27.45
CA VAL A 459 9.25 -2.90 27.15
C VAL A 459 8.44 -2.76 25.87
N ARG A 460 8.84 -3.50 24.83
CA ARG A 460 8.12 -3.60 23.55
C ARG A 460 8.61 -4.80 22.74
N LEU A 461 7.81 -5.20 21.76
CA LEU A 461 8.22 -6.10 20.67
C LEU A 461 9.33 -5.48 19.78
N ARG A 462 10.05 -6.33 19.04
CA ARG A 462 11.15 -5.92 18.15
C ARG A 462 11.00 -6.35 16.69
N PHE A 463 10.53 -7.57 16.44
CA PHE A 463 10.52 -8.19 15.11
C PHE A 463 9.14 -8.70 14.68
N ILE A 464 8.20 -8.77 15.62
CA ILE A 464 6.78 -9.06 15.38
C ILE A 464 5.96 -7.78 15.62
N HIS A 465 4.86 -7.60 14.90
CA HIS A 465 3.86 -6.56 15.15
C HIS A 465 2.49 -7.20 15.42
N ARG A 466 1.60 -6.46 16.09
CA ARG A 466 0.25 -6.93 16.42
C ARG A 466 -0.83 -5.91 16.07
N PRO A 467 -2.02 -6.39 15.67
CA PRO A 467 -3.23 -5.59 15.67
C PRO A 467 -3.77 -5.41 17.11
N PHE A 468 -4.13 -4.20 17.51
CA PHE A 468 -4.80 -3.96 18.80
C PHE A 468 -5.49 -2.59 18.84
N ASN A 469 -6.60 -2.51 19.56
CA ASN A 469 -7.11 -1.25 20.15
C ASN A 469 -7.18 -1.33 21.68
N ARG A 470 -7.00 -2.53 22.24
CA ARG A 470 -6.98 -2.79 23.68
C ARG A 470 -5.77 -3.65 24.00
N ALA A 471 -4.98 -3.27 24.99
CA ALA A 471 -3.76 -3.96 25.37
C ALA A 471 -3.80 -4.40 26.83
N PRO A 472 -4.14 -5.66 27.13
CA PRO A 472 -3.98 -6.21 28.46
C PRO A 472 -2.50 -6.44 28.75
N VAL A 473 -2.03 -5.97 29.90
CA VAL A 473 -0.66 -6.10 30.38
C VAL A 473 -0.70 -6.60 31.81
N VAL A 474 0.03 -7.69 32.09
CA VAL A 474 0.10 -8.30 33.42
C VAL A 474 1.53 -8.36 33.91
N PHE A 475 1.69 -8.30 35.23
CA PHE A 475 2.99 -8.18 35.87
C PHE A 475 3.23 -9.34 36.84
N PHE A 476 4.43 -9.92 36.77
CA PHE A 476 4.87 -10.99 37.66
C PHE A 476 6.17 -10.62 38.38
N GLY A 477 6.34 -11.09 39.62
CA GLY A 477 7.55 -10.83 40.40
C GLY A 477 7.46 -11.34 41.84
N ARG A 478 8.31 -10.81 42.73
CA ARG A 478 8.38 -11.19 44.16
C ARG A 478 8.14 -10.02 45.12
N GLY A 479 7.66 -8.89 44.60
CA GLY A 479 7.54 -7.63 45.35
C GLY A 479 6.36 -6.80 44.88
N GLU A 480 6.53 -5.48 44.87
CA GLU A 480 5.50 -4.57 44.39
C GLU A 480 5.40 -4.62 42.86
N MET A 481 4.19 -4.38 42.35
CA MET A 481 3.95 -4.30 40.91
C MET A 481 4.85 -3.23 40.27
N PRO A 482 5.55 -3.54 39.15
CA PRO A 482 6.32 -2.56 38.40
C PRO A 482 5.52 -1.29 38.07
N ARG A 483 6.15 -0.13 38.22
CA ARG A 483 5.54 1.16 37.91
C ARG A 483 5.70 1.47 36.43
N VAL A 484 4.58 1.51 35.72
CA VAL A 484 4.52 2.02 34.34
C VAL A 484 4.51 3.56 34.34
N THR A 485 5.49 4.19 33.68
CA THR A 485 5.65 5.65 33.58
C THR A 485 5.18 6.21 32.24
N SER A 486 5.14 5.39 31.19
CA SER A 486 4.62 5.78 29.87
C SER A 486 4.04 4.58 29.13
N VAL A 487 3.00 4.81 28.32
CA VAL A 487 2.38 3.82 27.43
C VAL A 487 2.07 4.48 26.10
N ARG A 488 2.44 3.81 25.00
CA ARG A 488 2.19 4.28 23.62
C ARG A 488 1.83 3.12 22.71
N ALA A 489 0.90 3.36 21.78
CA ALA A 489 0.78 2.57 20.57
C ALA A 489 1.66 3.18 19.48
N LEU A 490 2.45 2.36 18.80
CA LEU A 490 3.33 2.73 17.69
C LEU A 490 2.81 2.06 16.42
N GLY A 491 2.14 2.81 15.55
CA GLY A 491 1.48 2.31 14.34
C GLY A 491 2.42 2.24 13.13
N PHE A 492 2.40 1.13 12.41
CA PHE A 492 3.29 0.85 11.27
C PHE A 492 2.56 0.91 9.94
N GLN A 493 3.24 1.42 8.92
CA GLN A 493 2.90 1.24 7.53
C GLN A 493 4.13 1.54 6.66
N ALA A 494 4.07 1.19 5.38
CA ALA A 494 4.98 1.76 4.38
C ALA A 494 4.81 3.28 4.36
N ASP A 495 5.91 4.04 4.37
CA ASP A 495 5.91 5.50 4.47
C ASP A 495 5.48 6.18 3.15
N VAL A 496 4.28 5.83 2.67
CA VAL A 496 3.68 6.35 1.45
C VAL A 496 2.93 7.66 1.75
N PRO A 497 3.21 8.75 1.00
CA PRO A 497 2.49 10.01 1.18
C PRO A 497 0.99 9.91 0.91
N VAL A 498 0.18 10.66 1.65
CA VAL A 498 -1.25 10.85 1.34
C VAL A 498 -1.41 11.80 0.15
N THR A 499 -2.16 11.37 -0.86
CA THR A 499 -2.43 12.15 -2.09
C THR A 499 -3.89 12.57 -2.24
N GLY A 500 -4.83 11.90 -1.56
CA GLY A 500 -6.27 12.12 -1.71
C GLY A 500 -6.90 12.74 -0.46
N ARG A 501 -7.67 13.81 -0.64
CA ARG A 501 -8.46 14.46 0.43
C ARG A 501 -9.89 14.69 -0.02
N PHE A 502 -10.82 14.62 0.93
CA PHE A 502 -12.24 14.82 0.68
C PHE A 502 -12.89 15.50 1.89
N ALA A 503 -13.89 16.34 1.63
CA ALA A 503 -14.80 16.87 2.64
C ALA A 503 -16.15 17.22 1.99
N CYS A 504 -17.24 17.12 2.73
CA CYS A 504 -18.58 17.51 2.31
C CYS A 504 -19.45 17.95 3.49
N SER A 505 -20.69 18.34 3.19
CA SER A 505 -21.65 18.79 4.19
C SER A 505 -22.19 17.69 5.12
N ASP A 506 -21.95 16.42 4.83
CA ASP A 506 -22.29 15.30 5.73
C ASP A 506 -21.05 14.84 6.52
N PRO A 507 -21.00 15.07 7.86
CA PRO A 507 -19.89 14.63 8.70
C PRO A 507 -19.66 13.11 8.71
N ALA A 508 -20.70 12.30 8.51
CA ALA A 508 -20.57 10.85 8.46
C ALA A 508 -19.80 10.40 7.22
N LEU A 509 -20.04 11.03 6.06
CA LEU A 509 -19.29 10.77 4.84
C LEU A 509 -17.82 11.21 4.94
N ASN A 510 -17.55 12.33 5.64
CA ASN A 510 -16.17 12.75 5.90
C ASN A 510 -15.42 11.71 6.72
N ARG A 511 -16.05 11.22 7.81
CA ARG A 511 -15.46 10.16 8.64
C ARG A 511 -15.33 8.84 7.85
N LEU A 512 -16.28 8.52 6.99
CA LEU A 512 -16.24 7.32 6.14
C LEU A 512 -15.06 7.37 5.15
N HIS A 513 -14.80 8.51 4.54
CA HIS A 513 -13.61 8.73 3.71
C HIS A 513 -12.32 8.52 4.51
N ASP A 514 -12.22 9.11 5.71
CA ASP A 514 -11.05 8.94 6.59
C ASP A 514 -10.81 7.47 6.97
N VAL A 515 -11.88 6.75 7.36
CA VAL A 515 -11.82 5.32 7.69
C VAL A 515 -11.35 4.50 6.48
N CYS A 516 -11.82 4.83 5.28
CA CYS A 516 -11.43 4.16 4.05
C CYS A 516 -9.94 4.34 3.73
N ASN A 517 -9.46 5.59 3.74
CA ASN A 517 -8.05 5.91 3.47
C ASN A 517 -7.13 5.29 4.53
N ARG A 518 -7.50 5.35 5.82
CA ARG A 518 -6.71 4.75 6.91
C ARG A 518 -6.66 3.23 6.82
N THR A 519 -7.78 2.58 6.50
CA THR A 519 -7.83 1.13 6.23
C THR A 519 -6.80 0.77 5.17
N TRP A 520 -6.81 1.46 4.03
CA TRP A 520 -5.84 1.22 2.95
C TRP A 520 -4.39 1.47 3.36
N ALA A 521 -4.09 2.63 3.96
CA ALA A 521 -2.72 2.98 4.36
C ALA A 521 -2.12 1.90 5.28
N SER A 522 -2.92 1.43 6.21
CA SER A 522 -2.49 0.47 7.21
C SER A 522 -2.37 -0.98 6.73
N LEU A 523 -2.90 -1.28 5.53
CA LEU A 523 -2.71 -2.57 4.86
C LEU A 523 -1.46 -2.58 3.96
N LEU A 524 -0.83 -1.42 3.71
CA LEU A 524 0.42 -1.35 2.95
C LEU A 524 1.61 -1.56 3.88
N LEU A 525 2.13 -2.79 3.94
CA LEU A 525 3.25 -3.15 4.82
C LEU A 525 4.18 -4.15 4.12
N ASN A 526 5.49 -4.05 4.38
CA ASN A 526 6.51 -4.97 3.84
C ASN A 526 6.55 -5.07 2.31
N GLY A 527 6.07 -4.03 1.61
CA GLY A 527 5.98 -4.00 0.16
C GLY A 527 4.92 -4.94 -0.42
N MET A 528 3.87 -5.27 0.34
CA MET A 528 2.67 -5.95 -0.18
C MET A 528 1.39 -5.35 0.41
N PRO A 529 0.31 -5.24 -0.39
CA PRO A 529 -1.01 -4.91 0.14
C PRO A 529 -1.57 -6.15 0.84
N LEU A 530 -1.73 -6.07 2.15
CA LEU A 530 -2.25 -7.18 2.96
C LEU A 530 -3.78 -7.29 2.80
N ASP A 531 -4.33 -8.51 2.89
CA ASP A 531 -5.77 -8.70 3.16
C ASP A 531 -6.15 -8.21 4.55
N SER A 532 -5.32 -8.51 5.54
CA SER A 532 -5.58 -8.17 6.93
C SER A 532 -4.31 -8.21 7.77
N TRP A 533 -4.41 -7.77 9.02
CA TRP A 533 -3.31 -7.88 9.97
C TRP A 533 -3.19 -9.25 10.64
N GLN A 534 -4.19 -10.12 10.49
CA GLN A 534 -4.21 -11.42 11.13
C GLN A 534 -3.70 -12.51 10.17
N GLU A 535 -4.15 -12.50 8.91
CA GLU A 535 -3.63 -13.40 7.86
C GLU A 535 -2.30 -12.91 7.29
N ARG A 536 -2.25 -11.61 6.95
CA ARG A 536 -1.07 -10.95 6.40
C ARG A 536 -0.62 -11.52 5.07
N PHE A 537 -1.54 -12.05 4.26
CA PHE A 537 -1.19 -12.44 2.90
C PHE A 537 -1.25 -11.22 2.00
N GLY A 538 -0.31 -11.15 1.05
CA GLY A 538 -0.35 -10.18 -0.03
C GLY A 538 -1.43 -10.51 -1.07
N THR A 539 -2.61 -10.95 -0.65
CA THR A 539 -3.66 -11.48 -1.52
C THR A 539 -4.04 -10.47 -2.59
N ALA A 540 -4.08 -10.95 -3.83
CA ALA A 540 -4.60 -10.27 -5.00
C ALA A 540 -6.13 -10.11 -4.93
N LEU A 541 -6.71 -9.90 -3.73
CA LEU A 541 -8.11 -9.56 -3.56
C LEU A 541 -8.33 -8.12 -4.08
N MET A 542 -8.55 -8.10 -5.39
CA MET A 542 -8.53 -6.99 -6.33
C MET A 542 -9.41 -5.77 -6.02
N GLN A 543 -10.29 -5.80 -5.05
CA GLN A 543 -11.64 -5.31 -5.35
C GLN A 543 -11.84 -3.81 -5.09
N THR A 544 -10.78 -3.10 -4.66
CA THR A 544 -10.86 -1.70 -4.20
C THR A 544 -9.60 -0.87 -4.45
N TRP A 545 -8.65 -1.34 -5.28
CA TRP A 545 -7.33 -0.70 -5.42
C TRP A 545 -7.40 0.72 -5.96
N GLU A 546 -8.39 1.03 -6.80
CA GLU A 546 -8.59 2.40 -7.26
C GLU A 546 -8.65 3.40 -6.10
N THR A 547 -9.21 3.01 -4.95
CA THR A 547 -9.18 3.83 -3.74
C THR A 547 -7.76 4.13 -3.28
N SER A 548 -6.87 3.13 -3.23
CA SER A 548 -5.48 3.33 -2.78
C SER A 548 -4.70 4.26 -3.71
N PHE A 549 -4.92 4.17 -5.03
CA PHE A 549 -4.32 5.05 -6.05
C PHE A 549 -4.74 6.52 -5.94
N TYR A 550 -5.93 6.80 -5.40
CA TYR A 550 -6.33 8.16 -5.05
C TYR A 550 -5.80 8.57 -3.68
N ALA A 551 -5.93 7.69 -2.68
CA ALA A 551 -5.66 7.99 -1.29
C ALA A 551 -4.16 8.24 -1.01
N LEU A 552 -3.28 7.48 -1.66
CA LEU A 552 -1.86 7.39 -1.32
C LEU A 552 -0.98 7.40 -2.57
N ASP A 553 0.29 7.84 -2.43
CA ASP A 553 1.28 7.71 -3.49
C ASP A 553 1.89 6.29 -3.50
N VAL A 554 1.25 5.41 -4.25
CA VAL A 554 1.48 3.97 -4.28
C VAL A 554 2.38 3.50 -5.44
N ALA A 555 2.94 4.43 -6.23
CA ALA A 555 3.64 4.07 -7.48
C ALA A 555 4.81 3.11 -7.27
N ALA A 556 5.75 3.45 -6.39
CA ALA A 556 6.92 2.62 -6.09
C ALA A 556 6.50 1.29 -5.43
N PHE A 557 5.50 1.36 -4.55
CA PHE A 557 4.94 0.21 -3.85
C PHE A 557 4.37 -0.84 -4.82
N TYR A 558 3.45 -0.44 -5.71
CA TYR A 558 2.84 -1.37 -6.66
C TYR A 558 3.82 -1.81 -7.75
N ARG A 559 4.82 -0.99 -8.12
CA ARG A 559 5.88 -1.42 -9.04
C ARG A 559 6.72 -2.58 -8.46
N LYS A 560 7.05 -2.50 -7.18
CA LYS A 560 7.69 -3.60 -6.42
C LYS A 560 6.77 -4.82 -6.36
N TRP A 561 5.53 -4.64 -5.93
CA TRP A 561 4.56 -5.73 -5.78
C TRP A 561 4.27 -6.47 -7.10
N LEU A 562 4.15 -5.75 -8.22
CA LEU A 562 4.04 -6.33 -9.56
C LEU A 562 5.29 -7.13 -9.95
N THR A 563 6.47 -6.73 -9.48
CA THR A 563 7.72 -7.49 -9.68
C THR A 563 7.68 -8.83 -8.95
N ASP A 564 7.24 -8.83 -7.70
CA ASP A 564 7.11 -10.07 -6.93
C ASP A 564 6.11 -11.04 -7.59
N HIS A 565 5.02 -10.53 -8.17
CA HIS A 565 4.06 -11.37 -8.91
C HIS A 565 4.64 -11.99 -10.18
N ARG A 566 5.53 -11.27 -10.89
CA ARG A 566 6.25 -11.86 -12.03
C ARG A 566 7.20 -12.96 -11.57
N ASP A 567 7.87 -12.76 -10.44
CA ASP A 567 8.76 -13.75 -9.85
C ASP A 567 7.97 -14.99 -9.36
N GLN A 568 6.73 -14.82 -8.86
CA GLN A 568 5.88 -15.94 -8.42
C GLN A 568 5.10 -16.65 -9.53
N GLN A 569 4.99 -16.08 -10.73
CA GLN A 569 4.17 -16.66 -11.78
C GLN A 569 4.71 -18.03 -12.20
N ARG A 570 3.82 -19.01 -12.25
CA ARG A 570 4.15 -20.37 -12.70
C ARG A 570 4.45 -20.40 -14.20
N SER A 571 5.20 -21.42 -14.61
CA SER A 571 5.55 -21.65 -16.01
C SER A 571 4.35 -21.86 -16.95
N ASP A 572 3.21 -22.30 -16.42
CA ASP A 572 1.94 -22.47 -17.14
C ASP A 572 1.14 -21.14 -17.29
N GLY A 573 1.65 -20.04 -16.72
CA GLY A 573 1.00 -18.73 -16.74
C GLY A 573 0.10 -18.45 -15.53
N TYR A 574 -0.08 -19.41 -14.63
CA TYR A 574 -0.92 -19.23 -13.45
C TYR A 574 -0.27 -18.32 -12.41
N PHE A 575 -1.09 -17.43 -11.83
CA PHE A 575 -0.71 -16.64 -10.67
C PHE A 575 -1.24 -17.28 -9.39
N PRO A 576 -0.39 -17.46 -8.37
CA PRO A 576 -0.88 -17.67 -7.01
C PRO A 576 -1.80 -16.52 -6.57
N MET A 577 -2.73 -16.80 -5.66
CA MET A 577 -3.68 -15.79 -5.17
C MET A 577 -3.03 -14.74 -4.28
N SER A 578 -1.88 -15.04 -3.67
CA SER A 578 -1.13 -14.09 -2.83
C SER A 578 0.21 -13.73 -3.44
N GLY A 579 0.61 -12.49 -3.21
CA GLY A 579 1.96 -11.99 -3.39
C GLY A 579 2.95 -12.61 -2.41
N ALA A 580 4.24 -12.46 -2.71
CA ALA A 580 5.37 -12.98 -1.95
C ALA A 580 5.36 -12.56 -0.47
N PRO A 581 5.91 -13.36 0.46
CA PRO A 581 6.76 -14.52 0.23
C PRO A 581 6.00 -15.85 0.10
N ILE A 582 4.70 -15.88 0.38
CA ILE A 582 3.88 -17.09 0.32
C ILE A 582 3.10 -17.10 -0.99
N ALA A 583 3.16 -18.22 -1.71
CA ALA A 583 2.28 -18.50 -2.84
C ALA A 583 1.07 -19.30 -2.35
N LEU A 584 -0.08 -18.63 -2.27
CA LEU A 584 -1.38 -19.22 -1.96
C LEU A 584 -2.02 -19.77 -3.24
N ASP A 585 -1.76 -21.04 -3.50
CA ASP A 585 -2.26 -21.79 -4.65
C ASP A 585 -3.67 -22.30 -4.33
N TYR A 586 -4.65 -21.41 -4.51
CA TYR A 586 -6.08 -21.70 -4.37
C TYR A 586 -6.77 -21.62 -5.74
N PRO A 587 -7.63 -22.57 -6.15
CA PRO A 587 -8.33 -22.55 -7.43
C PRO A 587 -9.43 -21.48 -7.46
N CYS A 588 -9.05 -20.20 -7.30
CA CYS A 588 -9.96 -19.08 -7.46
C CYS A 588 -10.11 -18.69 -8.93
N PRO A 589 -11.34 -18.32 -9.34
CA PRO A 589 -11.64 -17.72 -10.64
C PRO A 589 -10.96 -16.37 -10.89
N ASN A 590 -11.28 -15.77 -12.04
CA ASN A 590 -10.75 -14.49 -12.51
C ASN A 590 -10.92 -13.35 -11.50
N THR A 591 -11.98 -13.36 -10.68
CA THR A 591 -12.28 -12.33 -9.65
C THR A 591 -11.17 -12.04 -8.63
N ALA A 592 -10.28 -12.99 -8.33
CA ALA A 592 -9.15 -12.79 -7.42
C ALA A 592 -7.79 -12.66 -8.14
N LYS A 593 -7.71 -12.90 -9.45
CA LYS A 593 -6.43 -12.89 -10.20
C LYS A 593 -6.36 -11.80 -11.26
N PHE A 594 -7.49 -11.17 -11.57
CA PHE A 594 -7.60 -9.96 -12.38
C PHE A 594 -6.80 -8.78 -11.78
N ALA A 595 -6.45 -8.83 -10.48
CA ALA A 595 -5.78 -7.76 -9.76
C ALA A 595 -4.47 -7.30 -10.44
N ILE A 596 -3.66 -8.24 -10.92
CA ILE A 596 -2.34 -7.94 -11.50
C ILE A 596 -2.49 -7.12 -12.79
N VAL A 597 -3.46 -7.48 -13.63
CA VAL A 597 -3.78 -6.73 -14.85
C VAL A 597 -4.28 -5.33 -14.50
N HIS A 598 -5.10 -5.22 -13.45
CA HIS A 598 -5.65 -3.95 -12.99
C HIS A 598 -4.64 -3.02 -12.34
N ALA A 599 -3.76 -3.48 -11.43
CA ALA A 599 -2.68 -2.61 -10.92
C ALA A 599 -1.81 -2.09 -12.05
N ALA A 600 -1.40 -2.94 -12.99
CA ALA A 600 -0.58 -2.51 -14.11
C ALA A 600 -1.29 -1.43 -14.94
N TRP A 601 -2.59 -1.63 -15.20
CA TRP A 601 -3.42 -0.64 -15.90
C TRP A 601 -3.60 0.66 -15.10
N LEU A 602 -3.85 0.59 -13.79
CA LEU A 602 -3.98 1.76 -12.92
C LEU A 602 -2.66 2.54 -12.79
N MET A 603 -1.51 1.85 -12.76
CA MET A 603 -0.19 2.50 -12.82
C MET A 603 -0.04 3.34 -14.08
N TYR A 604 -0.51 2.84 -15.22
CA TYR A 604 -0.55 3.61 -16.46
C TYR A 604 -1.54 4.77 -16.39
N LEU A 605 -2.78 4.54 -15.96
CA LEU A 605 -3.82 5.59 -15.89
C LEU A 605 -3.46 6.74 -14.94
N PHE A 606 -2.93 6.44 -13.75
CA PHE A 606 -2.67 7.43 -12.72
C PHE A 606 -1.31 8.10 -12.85
N TYR A 607 -0.28 7.37 -13.28
CA TYR A 607 1.10 7.87 -13.35
C TYR A 607 1.63 8.04 -14.76
N GLY A 608 0.95 7.52 -15.78
CA GLY A 608 1.43 7.53 -17.17
C GLY A 608 2.58 6.55 -17.41
N ASP A 609 2.80 5.57 -16.53
CA ASP A 609 3.93 4.65 -16.61
C ASP A 609 3.69 3.54 -17.64
N ARG A 610 4.07 3.81 -18.88
CA ARG A 610 4.05 2.82 -19.97
C ARG A 610 5.08 1.71 -19.77
N GLN A 611 6.16 1.95 -19.04
CA GLN A 611 7.20 0.95 -18.80
C GLN A 611 6.72 -0.15 -17.86
N VAL A 612 5.92 0.18 -16.84
CA VAL A 612 5.24 -0.83 -16.00
C VAL A 612 4.40 -1.77 -16.85
N LEU A 613 3.64 -1.26 -17.83
CA LEU A 613 2.89 -2.12 -18.75
C LEU A 613 3.82 -3.04 -19.54
N ALA A 614 4.89 -2.50 -20.13
CA ALA A 614 5.82 -3.27 -20.95
C ALA A 614 6.52 -4.39 -20.16
N GLU A 615 6.98 -4.09 -18.95
CA GLU A 615 7.66 -5.07 -18.06
C GLU A 615 6.74 -6.19 -17.59
N ASN A 616 5.43 -5.93 -17.48
CA ASN A 616 4.44 -6.91 -17.04
C ASN A 616 3.69 -7.58 -18.21
N TYR A 617 3.86 -7.10 -19.44
CA TYR A 617 3.03 -7.51 -20.58
C TYR A 617 3.05 -9.02 -20.80
N GLU A 618 4.24 -9.61 -20.87
CA GLU A 618 4.37 -11.03 -21.14
C GLU A 618 3.80 -11.91 -20.01
N SER A 619 3.92 -11.45 -18.76
CA SER A 619 3.31 -12.12 -17.60
C SER A 619 1.78 -12.08 -17.67
N MET A 620 1.20 -10.89 -17.94
CA MET A 620 -0.24 -10.72 -18.14
C MET A 620 -0.76 -11.52 -19.35
N ARG A 621 -0.01 -11.54 -20.46
CA ARG A 621 -0.38 -12.25 -21.69
C ARG A 621 -0.53 -13.75 -21.44
N ARG A 622 0.40 -14.36 -20.69
CA ARG A 622 0.31 -15.78 -20.30
C ARG A 622 -0.91 -16.06 -19.42
N TRP A 623 -1.17 -15.21 -18.43
CA TRP A 623 -2.37 -15.33 -17.60
C TRP A 623 -3.65 -15.21 -18.41
N LEU A 624 -3.77 -14.21 -19.28
CA LEU A 624 -4.95 -14.02 -20.14
C LEU A 624 -5.13 -15.19 -21.12
N ALA A 625 -4.04 -15.74 -21.67
CA ALA A 625 -4.11 -16.92 -22.52
C ALA A 625 -4.64 -18.15 -21.75
N MET A 626 -4.21 -18.30 -20.49
CA MET A 626 -4.66 -19.36 -19.60
C MET A 626 -6.12 -19.18 -19.14
N ALA A 627 -6.50 -17.94 -18.85
CA ALA A 627 -7.84 -17.58 -18.35
C ALA A 627 -8.89 -17.49 -19.46
N ALA A 628 -8.49 -17.63 -20.74
CA ALA A 628 -9.40 -17.58 -21.87
C ALA A 628 -10.46 -18.70 -21.79
N PRO A 629 -11.73 -18.38 -22.06
CA PRO A 629 -12.79 -19.37 -21.99
C PRO A 629 -12.56 -20.47 -23.04
N GLN A 630 -12.73 -21.73 -22.65
CA GLN A 630 -12.66 -22.86 -23.57
C GLN A 630 -13.96 -22.99 -24.36
N GLU A 631 -13.85 -23.20 -25.66
CA GLU A 631 -15.02 -23.36 -26.53
C GLU A 631 -15.83 -24.60 -26.13
N GLY A 632 -17.15 -24.43 -25.96
CA GLY A 632 -18.05 -25.51 -25.55
C GLY A 632 -18.00 -25.89 -24.06
N ALA A 633 -17.14 -25.27 -23.26
CA ALA A 633 -17.09 -25.53 -21.82
C ALA A 633 -18.33 -24.93 -21.10
N PRO A 634 -18.90 -25.65 -20.11
CA PRO A 634 -20.07 -25.16 -19.38
C PRO A 634 -19.71 -23.96 -18.49
N ARG A 635 -18.49 -23.90 -17.95
CA ARG A 635 -17.99 -22.81 -17.10
C ARG A 635 -17.10 -21.86 -17.87
N THR A 636 -17.08 -20.59 -17.46
CA THR A 636 -16.20 -19.56 -18.05
C THR A 636 -14.72 -19.81 -17.80
N TRP A 637 -14.39 -20.37 -16.63
CA TRP A 637 -13.01 -20.67 -16.26
C TRP A 637 -12.91 -22.08 -15.69
N THR A 638 -11.79 -22.75 -16.00
CA THR A 638 -11.45 -24.07 -15.46
C THR A 638 -10.06 -23.97 -14.82
N PRO A 639 -9.88 -24.42 -13.57
CA PRO A 639 -8.57 -24.42 -12.93
C PRO A 639 -7.60 -25.37 -13.65
N PRO A 640 -6.28 -25.22 -13.45
CA PRO A 640 -5.31 -26.23 -13.90
C PRO A 640 -5.65 -27.65 -13.41
N ALA A 641 -5.24 -28.64 -14.18
CA ALA A 641 -5.51 -30.05 -13.89
C ALA A 641 -4.96 -30.52 -12.53
N ASP A 642 -3.91 -29.88 -12.00
CA ASP A 642 -3.32 -30.22 -10.70
C ASP A 642 -4.10 -29.67 -9.50
N HIS A 643 -5.13 -28.85 -9.69
CA HIS A 643 -5.94 -28.24 -8.62
C HIS A 643 -7.24 -29.02 -8.26
N GLY A 644 -7.54 -30.12 -8.93
CA GLY A 644 -8.78 -30.89 -8.73
C GLY A 644 -10.05 -30.16 -9.22
N GLU A 645 -11.16 -30.87 -9.28
CA GLU A 645 -12.46 -30.27 -9.61
C GLU A 645 -13.00 -29.48 -8.40
N SER A 646 -12.62 -28.21 -8.30
CA SER A 646 -13.26 -27.29 -7.35
C SER A 646 -14.58 -26.77 -7.94
N GLU A 647 -15.68 -26.93 -7.21
CA GLU A 647 -16.99 -26.36 -7.56
C GLU A 647 -17.14 -24.87 -7.18
N SER A 648 -16.25 -24.32 -6.34
CA SER A 648 -16.48 -23.01 -5.72
C SER A 648 -15.53 -21.93 -6.22
N GLY A 649 -16.07 -20.96 -6.95
CA GLY A 649 -15.48 -19.64 -7.10
C GLY A 649 -15.84 -18.73 -5.93
N TYR A 650 -15.00 -17.73 -5.62
CA TYR A 650 -15.35 -16.70 -4.63
C TYR A 650 -16.60 -15.90 -5.04
N GLY A 651 -16.82 -15.75 -6.35
CA GLY A 651 -17.89 -14.93 -6.88
C GLY A 651 -17.83 -13.52 -6.30
N ASP A 652 -18.99 -12.98 -5.97
CA ASP A 652 -19.12 -11.70 -5.28
C ASP A 652 -19.06 -11.93 -3.76
N HIS A 653 -17.85 -12.16 -3.27
CA HIS A 653 -17.58 -12.50 -1.87
C HIS A 653 -17.98 -11.40 -0.89
N GLY A 654 -18.34 -11.76 0.35
CA GLY A 654 -18.64 -10.82 1.43
C GLY A 654 -20.05 -10.21 1.43
N ARG A 655 -20.99 -10.83 0.72
CA ARG A 655 -22.40 -10.42 0.70
C ARG A 655 -23.07 -10.48 2.07
N PRO A 656 -23.96 -9.52 2.39
CA PRO A 656 -24.84 -9.63 3.55
C PRO A 656 -25.71 -10.89 3.51
N THR A 657 -25.90 -11.53 4.66
CA THR A 657 -26.59 -12.84 4.78
C THR A 657 -28.12 -12.77 4.89
N ALA A 658 -28.76 -11.61 4.68
CA ALA A 658 -30.20 -11.42 4.96
C ALA A 658 -31.11 -11.29 3.73
N ARG A 659 -32.30 -11.92 3.83
CA ARG A 659 -33.60 -11.76 3.13
C ARG A 659 -33.67 -11.80 1.59
N TRP A 660 -32.62 -11.42 0.85
CA TRP A 660 -32.67 -11.16 -0.60
C TRP A 660 -31.94 -12.21 -1.43
N TYR A 661 -31.96 -13.46 -0.97
CA TYR A 661 -31.25 -14.57 -1.58
C TYR A 661 -32.08 -15.18 -2.72
N GLU A 662 -31.65 -14.97 -3.96
CA GLU A 662 -31.94 -15.89 -5.06
C GLU A 662 -30.61 -16.52 -5.52
N GLU A 663 -30.66 -17.78 -5.96
CA GLU A 663 -29.49 -18.56 -6.37
C GLU A 663 -28.67 -17.78 -7.39
N HIS A 664 -27.42 -17.48 -7.03
CA HIS A 664 -26.49 -16.90 -7.98
C HIS A 664 -26.08 -17.94 -8.99
N THR A 665 -26.21 -17.58 -10.27
CA THR A 665 -25.38 -18.17 -11.31
C THR A 665 -23.96 -17.63 -11.13
N GLY A 666 -23.17 -18.23 -10.23
CA GLY A 666 -21.77 -17.83 -9.99
C GLY A 666 -20.96 -17.74 -11.28
N ASP A 667 -21.30 -18.55 -12.29
CA ASP A 667 -20.73 -18.48 -13.63
C ASP A 667 -21.04 -17.17 -14.39
N LEU A 668 -22.23 -16.57 -14.24
CA LEU A 668 -22.57 -15.28 -14.86
C LEU A 668 -21.72 -14.15 -14.29
N PHE A 669 -21.62 -14.07 -12.97
CA PHE A 669 -20.82 -13.04 -12.31
C PHE A 669 -19.36 -13.12 -12.76
N GLU A 670 -18.80 -14.34 -12.77
CA GLU A 670 -17.44 -14.59 -13.28
C GLU A 670 -17.31 -14.27 -14.77
N THR A 671 -18.34 -14.52 -15.58
CA THR A 671 -18.37 -14.16 -17.01
C THR A 671 -18.25 -12.66 -17.21
N LEU A 672 -19.01 -11.86 -16.45
CA LEU A 672 -18.99 -10.40 -16.54
C LEU A 672 -17.66 -9.84 -16.07
N VAL A 673 -17.11 -10.32 -14.94
CA VAL A 673 -15.79 -9.87 -14.45
C VAL A 673 -14.67 -10.29 -15.40
N ALA A 674 -14.75 -11.49 -15.98
CA ALA A 674 -13.80 -11.92 -17.01
C ALA A 674 -13.86 -11.02 -18.25
N ALA A 675 -15.06 -10.56 -18.64
CA ALA A 675 -15.20 -9.63 -19.76
C ALA A 675 -14.42 -8.33 -19.49
N ASP A 676 -14.58 -7.72 -18.32
CA ASP A 676 -13.80 -6.51 -17.95
C ASP A 676 -12.28 -6.76 -17.99
N MET A 677 -11.85 -7.91 -17.48
CA MET A 677 -10.43 -8.31 -17.53
C MET A 677 -9.88 -8.39 -18.96
N PHE A 678 -10.62 -9.00 -19.88
CA PHE A 678 -10.22 -9.08 -21.29
C PHE A 678 -10.30 -7.72 -22.00
N ASP A 679 -11.25 -6.85 -21.65
CA ASP A 679 -11.29 -5.49 -22.18
C ASP A 679 -10.08 -4.67 -21.70
N MET A 680 -9.69 -4.83 -20.43
CA MET A 680 -8.49 -4.20 -19.90
C MET A 680 -7.23 -4.75 -20.55
N GLY A 681 -7.15 -6.08 -20.77
CA GLY A 681 -6.07 -6.70 -21.55
C GLY A 681 -5.97 -6.13 -22.96
N ARG A 682 -7.11 -5.92 -23.64
CA ARG A 682 -7.19 -5.21 -24.94
C ARG A 682 -6.62 -3.79 -24.83
N GLN A 683 -7.02 -3.02 -23.82
CA GLN A 683 -6.53 -1.65 -23.62
C GLN A 683 -5.02 -1.59 -23.35
N VAL A 684 -4.49 -2.51 -22.54
CA VAL A 684 -3.05 -2.66 -22.30
C VAL A 684 -2.31 -2.99 -23.59
N ALA A 685 -2.79 -3.96 -24.37
CA ALA A 685 -2.18 -4.35 -25.64
C ALA A 685 -2.17 -3.17 -26.64
N GLN A 686 -3.27 -2.41 -26.74
CA GLN A 686 -3.34 -1.20 -27.56
C GLN A 686 -2.38 -0.12 -27.10
N ALA A 687 -2.30 0.14 -25.80
CA ALA A 687 -1.39 1.14 -25.23
C ALA A 687 0.07 0.82 -25.56
N LEU A 688 0.43 -0.47 -25.71
CA LEU A 688 1.77 -0.92 -26.07
C LEU A 688 2.00 -1.10 -27.57
N GLY A 689 0.95 -1.14 -28.40
CA GLY A 689 1.04 -1.36 -29.84
C GLY A 689 1.00 -2.84 -30.27
N HIS A 690 0.47 -3.73 -29.42
CA HIS A 690 0.26 -5.15 -29.71
C HIS A 690 -1.12 -5.38 -30.33
N ASP A 691 -1.31 -4.92 -31.57
CA ASP A 691 -2.62 -4.87 -32.23
C ASP A 691 -3.29 -6.24 -32.44
N ASP A 692 -2.52 -7.30 -32.66
CA ASP A 692 -3.05 -8.67 -32.81
C ASP A 692 -3.65 -9.19 -31.50
N ASP A 693 -2.92 -9.04 -30.39
CA ASP A 693 -3.40 -9.40 -29.06
C ASP A 693 -4.61 -8.55 -28.69
N ALA A 694 -4.59 -7.25 -28.99
CA ALA A 694 -5.74 -6.38 -28.79
C ALA A 694 -6.98 -6.87 -29.56
N ARG A 695 -6.83 -7.29 -30.82
CA ARG A 695 -7.94 -7.87 -31.59
C ARG A 695 -8.43 -9.19 -31.00
N SER A 696 -7.53 -10.05 -30.55
CA SER A 696 -7.85 -11.33 -29.90
C SER A 696 -8.64 -11.11 -28.62
N TYR A 697 -8.15 -10.26 -27.72
CA TYR A 697 -8.82 -9.91 -26.46
C TYR A 697 -10.18 -9.23 -26.71
N ALA A 698 -10.29 -8.37 -27.73
CA ALA A 698 -11.57 -7.80 -28.13
C ALA A 698 -12.58 -8.84 -28.63
N ALA A 699 -12.12 -9.95 -29.23
CA ALA A 699 -12.99 -11.05 -29.65
C ALA A 699 -13.46 -11.87 -28.45
N ILE A 700 -12.57 -12.17 -27.51
CA ILE A 700 -12.91 -12.88 -26.26
C ILE A 700 -13.87 -12.04 -25.40
N TYR A 701 -13.64 -10.74 -25.26
CA TYR A 701 -14.57 -9.82 -24.59
C TYR A 701 -15.98 -9.94 -25.18
N ARG A 702 -16.11 -9.85 -26.51
CA ARG A 702 -17.40 -10.01 -27.20
C ARG A 702 -18.03 -11.38 -26.97
N GLN A 703 -17.25 -12.45 -27.01
CA GLN A 703 -17.73 -13.81 -26.71
C GLN A 703 -18.31 -13.91 -25.29
N LEU A 704 -17.67 -13.29 -24.30
CA LEU A 704 -18.13 -13.28 -22.91
C LEU A 704 -19.40 -12.43 -22.73
N ILE A 705 -19.48 -11.26 -23.38
CA ILE A 705 -20.71 -10.44 -23.41
C ILE A 705 -21.85 -11.19 -24.10
N ASP A 706 -21.59 -11.88 -25.21
CA ASP A 706 -22.57 -12.71 -25.89
C ASP A 706 -23.04 -13.88 -25.00
N LYS A 707 -22.13 -14.49 -24.23
CA LYS A 707 -22.46 -15.52 -23.23
C LYS A 707 -23.36 -14.95 -22.14
N ALA A 708 -23.03 -13.79 -21.56
CA ALA A 708 -23.82 -13.13 -20.52
C ALA A 708 -25.24 -12.75 -20.99
N ASN A 709 -25.44 -12.55 -22.30
CA ASN A 709 -26.73 -12.19 -22.91
C ASN A 709 -27.55 -13.39 -23.43
N ARG A 710 -27.14 -14.63 -23.13
CA ARG A 710 -27.92 -15.82 -23.47
C ARG A 710 -29.17 -15.94 -22.60
N PRO A 711 -30.24 -16.63 -23.05
CA PRO A 711 -31.51 -16.71 -22.31
C PRO A 711 -31.43 -17.35 -20.91
N ASP A 712 -30.38 -18.13 -20.63
CA ASP A 712 -30.09 -18.71 -19.31
C ASP A 712 -29.49 -17.70 -18.32
N PHE A 713 -28.98 -16.57 -18.81
CA PHE A 713 -28.38 -15.51 -17.99
C PHE A 713 -29.03 -14.14 -18.12
N PHE A 714 -29.83 -13.89 -19.17
CA PHE A 714 -30.44 -12.58 -19.41
C PHE A 714 -31.89 -12.70 -19.89
N GLU A 715 -32.82 -12.26 -19.04
CA GLU A 715 -34.23 -12.12 -19.38
C GLU A 715 -34.49 -10.78 -20.07
N ARG A 716 -34.59 -10.80 -21.40
CA ARG A 716 -34.79 -9.61 -22.24
C ARG A 716 -36.08 -8.86 -21.89
N ALA A 717 -37.12 -9.57 -21.46
CA ALA A 717 -38.42 -8.98 -21.17
C ALA A 717 -38.43 -8.13 -19.91
N THR A 718 -37.51 -8.34 -18.95
CA THR A 718 -37.38 -7.53 -17.73
C THR A 718 -36.05 -6.79 -17.65
N ALA A 719 -35.08 -7.14 -18.52
CA ALA A 719 -33.67 -6.78 -18.42
C ALA A 719 -33.03 -7.29 -17.12
N ASP A 720 -33.42 -8.49 -16.67
CA ASP A 720 -32.79 -9.16 -15.54
C ASP A 720 -31.58 -9.98 -15.97
N TYR A 721 -30.42 -9.71 -15.36
CA TYR A 721 -29.26 -10.59 -15.40
C TYR A 721 -29.33 -11.58 -14.23
N GLY A 722 -29.15 -12.87 -14.51
CA GLY A 722 -29.26 -13.96 -13.54
C GLY A 722 -30.64 -13.99 -12.89
N SER A 723 -30.67 -14.07 -11.57
CA SER A 723 -31.91 -13.96 -10.77
C SER A 723 -32.33 -12.50 -10.51
N GLY A 724 -31.76 -11.54 -11.23
CA GLY A 724 -31.98 -10.11 -11.00
C GLY A 724 -31.33 -9.59 -9.71
N ASP A 725 -30.24 -10.19 -9.27
CA ASP A 725 -29.49 -9.72 -8.09
C ASP A 725 -28.76 -8.39 -8.37
N GLN A 726 -28.48 -7.61 -7.31
CA GLN A 726 -27.80 -6.31 -7.45
C GLN A 726 -26.38 -6.45 -8.04
N GLY A 727 -25.66 -7.54 -7.77
CA GLY A 727 -24.27 -7.72 -8.17
C GLY A 727 -24.12 -7.91 -9.66
N CYS A 728 -24.79 -8.90 -10.24
CA CYS A 728 -24.77 -9.16 -11.69
C CYS A 728 -25.31 -7.95 -12.47
N GLN A 729 -26.39 -7.34 -11.98
CA GLN A 729 -26.96 -6.13 -12.58
C GLN A 729 -25.96 -4.97 -12.58
N ALA A 730 -25.28 -4.74 -11.46
CA ALA A 730 -24.28 -3.68 -11.33
C ALA A 730 -23.11 -3.87 -12.30
N VAL A 731 -22.52 -5.06 -12.36
CA VAL A 731 -21.39 -5.33 -13.27
C VAL A 731 -21.86 -5.20 -14.72
N ALA A 732 -23.00 -5.79 -15.09
CA ALA A 732 -23.52 -5.72 -16.46
C ALA A 732 -23.80 -4.28 -16.92
N VAL A 733 -24.37 -3.45 -16.06
CA VAL A 733 -24.63 -2.03 -16.36
C VAL A 733 -23.32 -1.24 -16.45
N ALA A 734 -22.35 -1.48 -15.56
CA ALA A 734 -21.07 -0.80 -15.61
C ALA A 734 -20.32 -1.05 -16.93
N LEU A 735 -20.44 -2.26 -17.47
CA LEU A 735 -19.79 -2.71 -18.72
C LEU A 735 -20.60 -2.45 -20.00
N ASP A 736 -21.79 -1.84 -19.93
CA ASP A 736 -22.74 -1.76 -21.06
C ASP A 736 -23.03 -3.13 -21.70
N ALA A 737 -23.09 -4.19 -20.90
CA ALA A 737 -23.21 -5.56 -21.39
C ALA A 737 -24.52 -5.80 -22.16
N ALA A 738 -25.59 -5.11 -21.80
CA ALA A 738 -26.89 -5.25 -22.46
C ALA A 738 -26.82 -4.78 -23.93
N PRO A 739 -27.59 -5.43 -24.84
CA PRO A 739 -27.77 -4.93 -26.20
C PRO A 739 -28.15 -3.45 -26.19
N GLU A 740 -27.66 -2.66 -27.13
CA GLU A 740 -27.79 -1.19 -27.15
C GLU A 740 -29.22 -0.70 -26.88
N ALA A 741 -30.22 -1.33 -27.51
CA ALA A 741 -31.64 -1.00 -27.34
C ALA A 741 -32.23 -1.30 -25.95
N LEU A 742 -31.53 -2.06 -25.10
CA LEU A 742 -31.96 -2.45 -23.75
C LEU A 742 -31.10 -1.82 -22.64
N ARG A 743 -30.06 -1.06 -22.96
CA ARG A 743 -29.14 -0.49 -21.96
C ARG A 743 -29.82 0.45 -20.97
N GLU A 744 -30.66 1.36 -21.47
CA GLU A 744 -31.45 2.26 -20.61
C GLU A 744 -32.33 1.47 -19.64
N ARG A 745 -32.99 0.42 -20.16
CA ARG A 745 -33.85 -0.45 -19.37
C ARG A 745 -33.07 -1.24 -18.31
N ALA A 746 -31.88 -1.75 -18.65
CA ALA A 746 -31.02 -2.42 -17.69
C ALA A 746 -30.58 -1.46 -16.56
N GLY A 747 -30.26 -0.21 -16.89
CA GLY A 747 -29.98 0.83 -15.90
C GLY A 747 -31.17 1.12 -14.99
N GLN A 748 -32.37 1.29 -15.55
CA GLN A 748 -33.61 1.44 -14.78
C GLN A 748 -33.89 0.22 -13.89
N ARG A 749 -33.56 -0.99 -14.36
CA ARG A 749 -33.73 -2.21 -13.58
C ARG A 749 -32.78 -2.27 -12.39
N LEU A 750 -31.52 -1.88 -12.55
CA LEU A 750 -30.57 -1.76 -11.43
C LEU A 750 -31.08 -0.78 -10.37
N ILE A 751 -31.57 0.39 -10.77
CA ILE A 751 -32.17 1.37 -9.85
C ILE A 751 -33.37 0.77 -9.12
N ALA A 752 -34.26 0.07 -9.83
CA ALA A 752 -35.38 -0.62 -9.23
C ALA A 752 -34.92 -1.66 -8.19
N LYS A 753 -33.83 -2.39 -8.45
CA LYS A 753 -33.26 -3.37 -7.49
C LYS A 753 -32.64 -2.74 -6.24
N VAL A 754 -32.07 -1.55 -6.36
CA VAL A 754 -31.62 -0.77 -5.20
C VAL A 754 -32.83 -0.31 -4.37
N ASN A 755 -33.88 0.19 -5.03
CA ASN A 755 -35.09 0.65 -4.36
C ASN A 755 -35.89 -0.51 -3.73
N GLU A 756 -35.97 -1.66 -4.39
CA GLU A 756 -36.56 -2.90 -3.85
C GLU A 756 -35.86 -3.35 -2.56
N ALA A 757 -34.55 -3.09 -2.44
CA ALA A 757 -33.76 -3.32 -1.24
C ALA A 757 -33.79 -2.15 -0.24
N GLU A 758 -34.66 -1.15 -0.45
CA GLU A 758 -34.81 0.02 0.42
C GLU A 758 -33.47 0.78 0.60
N GLY A 759 -32.68 0.88 -0.48
CA GLY A 759 -31.38 1.53 -0.46
C GLY A 759 -30.29 0.74 0.30
N HIS A 760 -30.51 -0.53 0.63
CA HIS A 760 -29.48 -1.37 1.26
C HIS A 760 -28.61 -2.09 0.23
N LEU A 761 -27.37 -2.37 0.64
CA LEU A 761 -26.46 -3.20 -0.13
C LEU A 761 -26.92 -4.66 -0.10
N ALA A 762 -27.03 -5.27 -1.28
CA ALA A 762 -27.16 -6.71 -1.45
C ALA A 762 -25.97 -7.31 -2.23
N THR A 763 -24.86 -6.58 -2.28
CA THR A 763 -23.65 -6.91 -3.02
C THR A 763 -22.50 -7.28 -2.09
N GLY A 764 -21.56 -8.05 -2.63
CA GLY A 764 -20.27 -8.33 -2.01
C GLY A 764 -19.26 -7.24 -2.35
N PHE A 765 -17.99 -7.54 -2.16
CA PHE A 765 -16.88 -6.62 -2.36
C PHE A 765 -16.78 -6.11 -3.81
N ILE A 766 -16.77 -6.99 -4.82
CA ILE A 766 -16.76 -6.62 -6.26
C ILE A 766 -18.07 -5.95 -6.65
N GLY A 767 -19.20 -6.55 -6.28
CA GLY A 767 -20.52 -6.04 -6.62
C GLY A 767 -20.72 -4.63 -6.10
N SER A 768 -20.23 -4.32 -4.89
CA SER A 768 -20.26 -2.97 -4.31
C SER A 768 -19.44 -1.95 -5.11
N PHE A 769 -18.24 -2.34 -5.56
CA PHE A 769 -17.41 -1.51 -6.43
C PHE A 769 -18.13 -1.18 -7.74
N TYR A 770 -18.65 -2.20 -8.43
CA TYR A 770 -19.36 -1.99 -9.69
C TYR A 770 -20.70 -1.28 -9.51
N LEU A 771 -21.39 -1.46 -8.38
CA LEU A 771 -22.65 -0.76 -8.09
C LEU A 771 -22.43 0.75 -8.08
N LEU A 772 -21.41 1.22 -7.37
CA LEU A 772 -21.11 2.65 -7.32
C LEU A 772 -20.56 3.17 -8.66
N LYS A 773 -19.80 2.36 -9.41
CA LYS A 773 -19.41 2.73 -10.79
C LYS A 773 -20.61 2.85 -11.72
N ALA A 774 -21.53 1.89 -11.69
CA ALA A 774 -22.74 1.89 -12.51
C ALA A 774 -23.64 3.09 -12.18
N LEU A 775 -23.91 3.35 -10.89
CA LEU A 775 -24.73 4.50 -10.49
C LEU A 775 -24.06 5.84 -10.83
N THR A 776 -22.74 5.93 -10.69
CA THR A 776 -21.98 7.13 -11.10
C THR A 776 -22.08 7.36 -12.60
N ARG A 777 -21.90 6.30 -13.39
CA ARG A 777 -22.00 6.34 -14.84
C ARG A 777 -23.41 6.75 -15.31
N LEU A 778 -24.45 6.24 -14.65
CA LEU A 778 -25.86 6.57 -14.93
C LEU A 778 -26.27 7.97 -14.44
N GLY A 779 -25.39 8.71 -13.75
CA GLY A 779 -25.72 10.01 -13.17
C GLY A 779 -26.70 9.95 -11.99
N GLN A 780 -26.89 8.78 -11.37
CA GLN A 780 -27.87 8.55 -10.30
C GLN A 780 -27.32 8.99 -8.94
N ALA A 781 -27.11 10.30 -8.76
CA ALA A 781 -26.47 10.88 -7.59
C ALA A 781 -27.21 10.55 -6.27
N ASP A 782 -28.54 10.73 -6.25
CA ASP A 782 -29.36 10.51 -5.07
C ASP A 782 -29.41 9.02 -4.67
N VAL A 783 -29.55 8.12 -5.65
CA VAL A 783 -29.56 6.66 -5.40
C VAL A 783 -28.21 6.19 -4.86
N ALA A 784 -27.10 6.66 -5.43
CA ALA A 784 -25.76 6.34 -4.91
C ALA A 784 -25.56 6.86 -3.48
N TYR A 785 -26.03 8.08 -3.21
CA TYR A 785 -25.99 8.63 -1.85
C TYR A 785 -26.82 7.80 -0.89
N GLU A 786 -28.04 7.40 -1.26
CA GLU A 786 -28.92 6.60 -0.41
C GLU A 786 -28.26 5.27 -0.03
N VAL A 787 -27.63 4.57 -0.98
CA VAL A 787 -26.87 3.33 -0.72
C VAL A 787 -25.73 3.54 0.26
N VAL A 788 -24.97 4.64 0.12
CA VAL A 788 -23.79 4.89 0.96
C VAL A 788 -24.16 5.42 2.34
N ALA A 789 -25.14 6.33 2.40
CA ALA A 789 -25.52 7.08 3.60
C ALA A 789 -26.61 6.41 4.43
N ASN A 790 -27.16 5.27 3.98
CA ASN A 790 -28.20 4.52 4.67
C ASN A 790 -27.84 4.30 6.15
N GLU A 791 -28.80 4.54 7.04
CA GLU A 791 -28.59 4.54 8.49
C GLU A 791 -28.81 3.18 9.14
N THR A 792 -29.26 2.18 8.37
CA THR A 792 -29.47 0.81 8.85
C THR A 792 -28.55 -0.19 8.13
N PRO A 793 -28.14 -1.29 8.80
CA PRO A 793 -27.25 -2.28 8.20
C PRO A 793 -28.01 -3.16 7.19
N PRO A 794 -27.36 -3.60 6.10
CA PRO A 794 -25.96 -3.38 5.72
C PRO A 794 -25.74 -2.03 5.00
N SER A 795 -24.82 -1.20 5.52
CA SER A 795 -24.45 0.11 4.94
C SER A 795 -23.11 0.60 5.48
N TRP A 796 -22.35 1.36 4.69
CA TRP A 796 -21.10 1.98 5.11
C TRP A 796 -21.29 3.06 6.17
N ALA A 797 -22.25 3.96 5.99
CA ALA A 797 -22.48 5.02 6.97
C ALA A 797 -22.97 4.48 8.30
N TYR A 798 -23.72 3.36 8.32
CA TYR A 798 -24.06 2.65 9.54
C TYR A 798 -22.81 2.24 10.34
N LEU A 799 -21.80 1.64 9.69
CA LEU A 799 -20.56 1.20 10.36
C LEU A 799 -19.88 2.36 11.09
N VAL A 800 -19.69 3.47 10.38
CA VAL A 800 -18.94 4.62 10.88
C VAL A 800 -19.72 5.41 11.93
N ARG A 801 -21.05 5.47 11.83
CA ARG A 801 -21.92 6.05 12.87
C ARG A 801 -21.89 5.21 14.16
N ASN A 802 -21.66 3.90 14.05
CA ASN A 802 -21.52 2.99 15.19
C ASN A 802 -20.06 2.81 15.67
N GLY A 803 -19.17 3.74 15.30
CA GLY A 803 -17.83 3.84 15.90
C GLY A 803 -16.74 3.03 15.22
N GLU A 804 -16.99 2.44 14.05
CA GLU A 804 -15.93 1.77 13.29
C GLU A 804 -14.84 2.78 12.85
N THR A 805 -13.59 2.42 13.13
CA THR A 805 -12.40 3.26 12.86
C THR A 805 -11.50 2.71 11.76
N LEU A 806 -11.75 1.47 11.33
CA LEU A 806 -11.20 0.75 10.18
C LEU A 806 -12.31 -0.17 9.65
N PHE A 807 -12.23 -0.64 8.41
CA PHE A 807 -13.21 -1.61 7.92
C PHE A 807 -12.91 -3.04 8.34
N ARG A 808 -13.98 -3.76 8.66
CA ARG A 808 -13.95 -5.22 8.81
C ARG A 808 -14.04 -5.91 7.45
N GLU A 809 -13.76 -7.19 7.44
CA GLU A 809 -13.93 -8.04 6.26
C GLU A 809 -15.39 -8.13 5.84
N PHE A 810 -16.33 -8.33 6.77
CA PHE A 810 -17.76 -8.38 6.47
C PHE A 810 -18.52 -7.26 7.17
N TRP A 811 -19.77 -7.07 6.77
CA TRP A 811 -20.66 -6.02 7.29
C TRP A 811 -20.94 -6.11 8.80
N THR A 812 -20.81 -7.28 9.42
CA THR A 812 -21.13 -7.50 10.84
C THR A 812 -20.08 -8.29 11.61
N SER A 813 -19.02 -8.76 10.94
CA SER A 813 -18.03 -9.69 11.49
C SER A 813 -16.78 -9.68 10.62
N GLY A 814 -15.79 -10.53 10.91
CA GLY A 814 -14.62 -10.64 10.03
C GLY A 814 -13.40 -9.86 10.48
N MET A 815 -12.32 -10.04 9.70
CA MET A 815 -10.98 -9.51 9.99
C MET A 815 -10.93 -7.99 10.01
N ILE A 816 -10.06 -7.39 10.82
CA ILE A 816 -9.90 -5.93 10.88
C ILE A 816 -8.42 -5.52 10.92
N PRO A 817 -7.99 -4.58 10.07
CA PRO A 817 -8.66 -4.05 8.88
C PRO A 817 -8.78 -5.12 7.80
N HIS A 818 -9.68 -4.88 6.84
CA HIS A 818 -9.76 -5.64 5.60
C HIS A 818 -10.13 -4.71 4.43
N PRO A 819 -9.59 -4.91 3.20
CA PRO A 819 -9.84 -4.01 2.08
C PRO A 819 -11.23 -4.19 1.47
N GLY A 820 -11.94 -5.30 1.71
CA GLY A 820 -13.20 -5.63 1.03
C GLY A 820 -14.27 -4.53 1.01
N LEU A 821 -14.43 -3.79 2.11
CA LEU A 821 -15.41 -2.70 2.22
C LEU A 821 -14.86 -1.31 1.82
N THR A 822 -13.60 -1.20 1.40
CA THR A 822 -12.98 0.07 0.97
C THR A 822 -13.38 0.52 -0.45
N SER A 823 -14.25 -0.23 -1.15
CA SER A 823 -14.69 0.09 -2.51
C SER A 823 -15.36 1.44 -2.57
N VAL A 824 -16.14 1.82 -1.56
CA VAL A 824 -16.77 3.15 -1.46
C VAL A 824 -15.78 4.31 -1.60
N GLY A 825 -14.49 4.08 -1.29
CA GLY A 825 -13.43 5.07 -1.43
C GLY A 825 -13.36 5.74 -2.80
N HIS A 826 -13.45 4.97 -3.89
CA HIS A 826 -13.36 5.53 -5.25
C HIS A 826 -14.53 6.49 -5.55
N TRP A 827 -15.69 6.31 -4.93
CA TRP A 827 -16.87 7.13 -5.17
C TRP A 827 -16.73 8.55 -4.61
N PHE A 828 -15.97 8.74 -3.52
CA PHE A 828 -15.65 10.09 -3.04
C PHE A 828 -14.86 10.88 -4.09
N TYR A 829 -13.91 10.25 -4.77
CA TYR A 829 -13.07 10.91 -5.77
C TYR A 829 -13.76 11.03 -7.13
N GLN A 830 -14.27 9.92 -7.66
CA GLN A 830 -14.82 9.82 -9.02
C GLN A 830 -16.30 10.20 -9.11
N GLY A 831 -17.07 9.93 -8.04
CA GLY A 831 -18.48 10.24 -7.93
C GLY A 831 -18.68 11.67 -7.43
N LEU A 832 -18.57 11.90 -6.13
CA LEU A 832 -18.80 13.23 -5.53
C LEU A 832 -17.81 14.29 -6.03
N GLY A 833 -16.51 13.95 -6.07
CA GLY A 833 -15.48 14.85 -6.62
C GLY A 833 -15.49 14.93 -8.13
N GLY A 834 -15.96 13.90 -8.82
CA GLY A 834 -15.92 13.82 -10.28
C GLY A 834 -14.55 13.63 -10.89
N ILE A 835 -13.47 13.54 -10.11
CA ILE A 835 -12.08 13.45 -10.59
C ILE A 835 -11.82 12.03 -11.10
N GLN A 836 -11.52 11.91 -12.39
CA GLN A 836 -11.28 10.62 -13.05
C GLN A 836 -10.08 10.73 -14.01
N PRO A 837 -9.23 9.69 -14.12
CA PRO A 837 -8.20 9.64 -15.15
C PRO A 837 -8.83 9.49 -16.53
N ASP A 838 -8.21 10.08 -17.55
CA ASP A 838 -8.59 9.86 -18.93
C ASP A 838 -7.74 8.74 -19.57
N PRO A 839 -8.32 7.61 -20.00
CA PRO A 839 -7.57 6.53 -20.64
C PRO A 839 -6.92 6.94 -21.97
N VAL A 840 -7.42 7.99 -22.63
CA VAL A 840 -6.83 8.51 -23.88
C VAL A 840 -5.60 9.40 -23.61
N ARG A 841 -5.56 10.08 -22.46
CA ARG A 841 -4.48 10.98 -22.02
C ARG A 841 -4.09 10.68 -20.57
N PRO A 842 -3.41 9.54 -20.34
CA PRO A 842 -3.15 8.98 -19.01
C PRO A 842 -2.14 9.79 -18.19
N GLY A 843 -1.96 9.41 -16.93
CA GLY A 843 -1.12 10.12 -15.97
C GLY A 843 -1.69 11.51 -15.64
N PHE A 844 -3.02 11.65 -15.70
CA PHE A 844 -3.73 12.93 -15.59
C PHE A 844 -3.20 14.03 -16.53
N GLN A 845 -2.73 13.65 -17.72
CA GLN A 845 -2.44 14.63 -18.77
C GLN A 845 -3.73 15.35 -19.22
N ARG A 846 -4.84 14.62 -19.26
CA ARG A 846 -6.18 15.18 -19.12
C ARG A 846 -6.88 14.56 -17.91
N THR A 847 -7.51 15.39 -17.10
CA THR A 847 -8.43 14.96 -16.05
C THR A 847 -9.86 15.03 -16.57
N ILE A 848 -10.69 14.03 -16.30
CA ILE A 848 -12.14 14.16 -16.44
C ILE A 848 -12.70 14.63 -15.09
N VAL A 849 -13.54 15.67 -15.10
CA VAL A 849 -14.20 16.22 -13.92
C VAL A 849 -15.72 16.19 -14.13
N ARG A 850 -16.39 15.15 -13.61
CA ARG A 850 -17.85 14.94 -13.73
C ARG A 850 -18.46 14.63 -12.35
N PRO A 851 -18.68 15.64 -11.49
CA PRO A 851 -19.17 15.41 -10.14
C PRO A 851 -20.65 15.00 -10.13
N LEU A 852 -21.00 14.07 -9.24
CA LEU A 852 -22.36 13.80 -8.80
C LEU A 852 -22.68 14.69 -7.61
N ALA A 853 -23.84 15.36 -7.66
CA ALA A 853 -24.25 16.30 -6.62
C ALA A 853 -25.60 15.89 -6.01
N PRO A 854 -25.64 14.93 -5.06
CA PRO A 854 -26.88 14.49 -4.42
C PRO A 854 -27.64 15.64 -3.75
N LYS A 855 -28.97 15.58 -3.72
CA LYS A 855 -29.86 16.59 -3.09
C LYS A 855 -29.63 16.71 -1.59
N ALA A 856 -29.22 15.62 -0.95
CA ALA A 856 -28.91 15.59 0.47
C ALA A 856 -27.64 16.39 0.86
N LEU A 857 -26.78 16.72 -0.12
CA LEU A 857 -25.52 17.43 0.13
C LEU A 857 -25.58 18.86 -0.41
N SER A 858 -25.14 19.81 0.41
CA SER A 858 -25.06 21.23 0.02
C SER A 858 -23.73 21.60 -0.62
N TRP A 859 -22.66 20.86 -0.30
CA TRP A 859 -21.33 21.05 -0.90
C TRP A 859 -20.47 19.80 -0.75
N ALA A 860 -19.49 19.65 -1.65
CA ALA A 860 -18.37 18.73 -1.49
C ALA A 860 -17.09 19.29 -2.13
N GLN A 861 -15.94 18.90 -1.60
CA GLN A 861 -14.62 19.25 -2.06
C GLN A 861 -13.73 18.01 -2.07
N THR A 862 -13.05 17.80 -3.19
CA THR A 862 -12.12 16.69 -3.41
C THR A 862 -10.81 17.23 -3.95
N GLU A 863 -9.70 16.74 -3.42
CA GLU A 863 -8.35 17.05 -3.87
C GLU A 863 -7.58 15.76 -4.15
N TYR A 864 -6.81 15.78 -5.24
CA TYR A 864 -5.91 14.69 -5.61
C TYR A 864 -4.56 15.25 -6.08
N ALA A 865 -3.49 14.90 -5.38
CA ALA A 865 -2.11 15.26 -5.72
C ALA A 865 -1.51 14.26 -6.72
N SER A 866 -1.83 14.44 -8.01
CA SER A 866 -1.31 13.58 -9.09
C SER A 866 0.21 13.69 -9.28
N ILE A 867 0.79 12.84 -10.14
CA ILE A 867 2.18 12.97 -10.59
C ILE A 867 2.49 14.34 -11.23
N ARG A 868 1.46 15.05 -11.71
CA ARG A 868 1.59 16.37 -12.36
C ARG A 868 1.31 17.56 -11.43
N GLY A 869 0.75 17.31 -10.25
CA GLY A 869 0.36 18.35 -9.29
C GLY A 869 -1.09 18.22 -8.82
N LEU A 870 -1.54 19.22 -8.08
CA LEU A 870 -2.85 19.25 -7.44
C LEU A 870 -3.98 19.39 -8.46
N ILE A 871 -4.93 18.45 -8.40
CA ILE A 871 -6.24 18.53 -9.04
C ILE A 871 -7.27 18.76 -7.93
N ARG A 872 -8.15 19.74 -8.09
CA ARG A 872 -9.22 20.03 -7.12
C ARG A 872 -10.56 20.16 -7.83
N SER A 873 -11.59 19.61 -7.21
CA SER A 873 -13.00 19.77 -7.60
C SER A 873 -13.79 20.13 -6.35
N ALA A 874 -14.40 21.31 -6.35
CA ALA A 874 -15.17 21.81 -5.23
C ALA A 874 -16.49 22.38 -5.73
N TRP A 875 -17.60 21.77 -5.33
CA TRP A 875 -18.93 22.22 -5.73
C TRP A 875 -19.81 22.59 -4.55
N ARG A 876 -20.78 23.46 -4.81
CA ARG A 876 -21.83 23.85 -3.87
C ARG A 876 -23.16 24.07 -4.58
N ARG A 877 -24.24 23.82 -3.86
CA ARG A 877 -25.62 24.02 -4.31
C ARG A 877 -26.25 25.20 -3.57
N GLU A 878 -26.90 26.09 -4.32
CA GLU A 878 -27.66 27.23 -3.80
C GLU A 878 -29.04 27.22 -4.45
N GLY A 879 -29.99 26.50 -3.84
CA GLY A 879 -31.26 26.17 -4.51
C GLY A 879 -31.01 25.31 -5.76
N ASN A 880 -31.50 25.76 -6.92
CA ASN A 880 -31.27 25.09 -8.20
C ASN A 880 -29.94 25.50 -8.85
N ARG A 881 -29.20 26.46 -8.28
CA ARG A 881 -27.90 26.87 -8.82
C ARG A 881 -26.82 25.91 -8.35
N PHE A 882 -26.07 25.34 -9.27
CA PHE A 882 -24.88 24.53 -9.00
C PHE A 882 -23.64 25.31 -9.40
N VAL A 883 -22.66 25.41 -8.50
CA VAL A 883 -21.39 26.11 -8.74
C VAL A 883 -20.25 25.11 -8.52
N LEU A 884 -19.36 24.99 -9.49
CA LEU A 884 -18.21 24.08 -9.47
C LEU A 884 -16.91 24.85 -9.73
N GLU A 885 -15.98 24.77 -8.80
CA GLU A 885 -14.60 25.24 -8.96
C GLU A 885 -13.67 24.04 -9.25
N VAL A 886 -12.98 24.11 -10.39
CA VAL A 886 -12.02 23.10 -10.83
C VAL A 886 -10.63 23.71 -10.88
N THR A 887 -9.64 23.04 -10.29
CA THR A 887 -8.21 23.35 -10.46
C THR A 887 -7.52 22.22 -11.20
N ALA A 888 -6.85 22.55 -12.30
CA ALA A 888 -5.98 21.64 -13.05
C ALA A 888 -4.52 22.13 -12.97
N PRO A 889 -3.54 21.25 -12.73
CA PRO A 889 -2.14 21.64 -12.60
C PRO A 889 -1.56 22.16 -13.93
N ALA A 890 -0.48 22.94 -13.88
CA ALA A 890 0.17 23.44 -15.09
C ALA A 890 0.60 22.29 -16.01
N ASN A 891 0.58 22.54 -17.33
CA ASN A 891 0.90 21.56 -18.37
C ASN A 891 -0.10 20.38 -18.48
N THR A 892 -1.31 20.54 -17.95
CA THR A 892 -2.42 19.59 -18.12
C THR A 892 -3.68 20.27 -18.64
N THR A 893 -4.70 19.47 -18.91
CA THR A 893 -6.04 19.92 -19.32
C THR A 893 -7.10 19.18 -18.50
N ALA A 894 -8.33 19.68 -18.49
CA ALA A 894 -9.47 18.95 -17.94
C ALA A 894 -10.69 18.98 -18.87
N LEU A 895 -11.42 17.88 -18.94
CA LEU A 895 -12.77 17.81 -19.49
C LEU A 895 -13.76 17.91 -18.33
N VAL A 896 -14.40 19.07 -18.19
CA VAL A 896 -15.37 19.36 -17.14
C VAL A 896 -16.77 19.11 -17.68
N VAL A 897 -17.53 18.25 -17.03
CA VAL A 897 -18.92 17.93 -17.37
C VAL A 897 -19.78 18.36 -16.19
N LEU A 898 -20.71 19.28 -16.42
CA LEU A 898 -21.60 19.79 -15.36
C LEU A 898 -22.92 19.02 -15.33
N PRO A 899 -23.48 18.75 -14.14
CA PRO A 899 -24.89 18.39 -14.02
C PRO A 899 -25.77 19.60 -14.37
N GLY A 900 -27.00 19.38 -14.80
CA GLY A 900 -27.92 20.47 -15.10
C GLY A 900 -27.87 21.01 -16.52
N VAL A 901 -28.67 22.06 -16.70
CA VAL A 901 -28.81 22.84 -17.93
C VAL A 901 -28.19 24.23 -17.78
N ASP A 902 -28.19 25.00 -18.87
CA ASP A 902 -27.72 26.40 -18.91
C ASP A 902 -26.29 26.60 -18.35
N ALA A 903 -25.42 25.62 -18.56
CA ALA A 903 -24.07 25.66 -18.03
C ALA A 903 -23.22 26.79 -18.65
N ARG A 904 -22.44 27.49 -17.82
CA ARG A 904 -21.61 28.63 -18.20
C ARG A 904 -20.33 28.72 -17.37
N VAL A 905 -19.33 29.40 -17.93
CA VAL A 905 -18.11 29.78 -17.20
C VAL A 905 -18.37 31.09 -16.44
N VAL A 906 -18.05 31.11 -15.15
CA VAL A 906 -18.23 32.29 -14.27
C VAL A 906 -16.93 33.07 -14.12
N SER A 907 -15.80 32.39 -13.88
CA SER A 907 -14.51 33.05 -13.66
C SER A 907 -13.33 32.09 -13.86
N PRO A 908 -12.18 32.54 -14.40
CA PRO A 908 -11.98 33.82 -15.07
C PRO A 908 -12.73 33.86 -16.42
N VAL A 909 -13.27 35.02 -16.80
CA VAL A 909 -14.02 35.22 -18.06
C VAL A 909 -13.08 35.28 -19.30
N SER A 910 -11.76 35.13 -19.12
CA SER A 910 -10.79 35.23 -20.21
C SER A 910 -11.02 34.14 -21.27
N ALA A 911 -11.47 34.56 -22.45
CA ALA A 911 -12.06 33.76 -23.52
C ALA A 911 -11.10 32.80 -24.29
N GLY A 912 -9.98 32.37 -23.70
CA GLY A 912 -8.98 31.55 -24.40
C GLY A 912 -8.66 30.19 -23.76
N CYS A 913 -8.90 30.02 -22.46
CA CYS A 913 -8.44 28.83 -21.72
C CYS A 913 -9.54 27.78 -21.49
N VAL A 914 -10.77 28.06 -21.93
CA VAL A 914 -11.94 27.18 -21.76
C VAL A 914 -12.77 27.20 -23.04
N ARG A 915 -13.16 26.02 -23.52
CA ARG A 915 -13.97 25.87 -24.74
C ARG A 915 -15.13 24.88 -24.50
N PRO A 916 -16.37 25.20 -24.91
CA PRO A 916 -17.47 24.26 -24.82
C PRO A 916 -17.25 23.05 -25.75
N VAL A 917 -17.72 21.88 -25.32
CA VAL A 917 -17.62 20.61 -26.06
C VAL A 917 -18.98 19.94 -26.08
N THR A 918 -19.36 19.38 -27.23
CA THR A 918 -20.59 18.60 -27.37
C THR A 918 -20.34 17.16 -26.92
N MET A 919 -21.02 16.73 -25.86
CA MET A 919 -21.00 15.33 -25.43
C MET A 919 -22.03 14.51 -26.21
N PRO A 920 -21.75 13.21 -26.48
CA PRO A 920 -22.71 12.32 -27.16
C PRO A 920 -24.05 12.16 -26.41
N ASP A 921 -24.02 12.25 -25.08
CA ASP A 921 -25.18 12.17 -24.21
C ASP A 921 -25.92 13.51 -24.04
N GLY A 922 -25.45 14.58 -24.72
CA GLY A 922 -26.02 15.92 -24.63
C GLY A 922 -25.63 16.69 -23.36
N ALA A 923 -24.80 16.12 -22.48
CA ALA A 923 -24.37 16.80 -21.27
C ALA A 923 -23.56 18.06 -21.57
N ALA A 924 -23.72 19.09 -20.72
CA ALA A 924 -22.98 20.32 -20.86
C ALA A 924 -21.52 20.13 -20.42
N ALA A 925 -20.58 20.27 -21.37
CA ALA A 925 -19.17 20.05 -21.11
C ALA A 925 -18.26 21.15 -21.65
N PHE A 926 -17.10 21.28 -21.00
CA PHE A 926 -16.06 22.23 -21.32
C PHE A 926 -14.70 21.54 -21.29
N GLU A 927 -13.84 21.83 -22.25
CA GLU A 927 -12.42 21.54 -22.13
C GLU A 927 -11.72 22.79 -21.60
N MET A 928 -11.01 22.65 -20.50
CA MET A 928 -10.20 23.71 -19.90
C MET A 928 -8.72 23.36 -19.92
N GLU A 929 -7.89 24.37 -20.10
CA GLU A 929 -6.45 24.28 -19.84
C GLU A 929 -6.17 24.39 -18.33
N SER A 930 -4.89 24.29 -17.93
CA SER A 930 -4.47 24.40 -16.54
C SER A 930 -4.91 25.70 -15.85
N GLY A 931 -5.06 25.68 -14.54
CA GLY A 931 -5.48 26.81 -13.71
C GLY A 931 -6.76 26.50 -12.94
N THR A 932 -7.29 27.53 -12.27
CA THR A 932 -8.54 27.44 -11.51
C THR A 932 -9.68 28.14 -12.27
N VAL A 933 -10.77 27.42 -12.51
CA VAL A 933 -11.96 27.91 -13.23
C VAL A 933 -13.22 27.57 -12.44
N VAL A 934 -14.14 28.53 -12.38
CA VAL A 934 -15.47 28.39 -11.79
C VAL A 934 -16.51 28.29 -12.88
N PHE A 935 -17.32 27.25 -12.80
CA PHE A 935 -18.46 26.97 -13.68
C PHE A 935 -19.76 27.05 -12.88
N GLU A 936 -20.86 27.29 -13.59
CA GLU A 936 -22.19 27.29 -13.02
C GLU A 936 -23.19 26.64 -13.96
N SER A 937 -24.19 25.93 -13.41
CA SER A 937 -25.33 25.36 -14.13
C SER A 937 -26.61 25.46 -13.29
N GLN A 938 -27.75 25.14 -13.90
CA GLN A 938 -29.05 25.03 -13.25
C GLN A 938 -29.45 23.56 -13.15
N MET A 939 -29.56 23.06 -11.91
CA MET A 939 -30.04 21.72 -11.63
C MET A 939 -31.53 21.61 -11.99
N THR A 940 -31.92 20.47 -12.57
CA THR A 940 -33.32 20.16 -12.85
C THR A 940 -33.88 19.17 -11.81
N ASP A 941 -35.20 19.09 -11.65
CA ASP A 941 -35.82 18.16 -10.70
C ASP A 941 -35.57 16.67 -11.06
N ALA A 942 -35.19 16.40 -12.32
CA ALA A 942 -34.91 15.08 -12.88
C ALA A 942 -33.47 14.58 -12.65
N GLU A 943 -32.60 15.43 -12.09
CA GLU A 943 -31.21 15.15 -11.67
C GLU A 943 -31.10 15.25 -10.14
#